data_AF-A0A6A4IG67-F1
#
_entry.id   AF-A0A6A4IG67-F1
#
_cell.length_a   1.000
_cell.length_b   1.000
_cell.length_c   1.000
_cell.angle_alpha   90.00
_cell.angle_beta   90.00
_cell.angle_gamma   90.00
#
_symmetry.space_group_name_H-M   'P 1'
#
loop_
_entity.id
_entity.type
_entity.pdbx_description
1 polymer ?
#
loop_
_entity_poly.entity_id
_entity_poly.type
_entity_poly.pdbx_seq_one_letter_code
_entity_poly.pdbx_strand_id
1 'polypeptide(L)'
;MFFRPLALLASLHFALAIQVVFPSNATISSPTIVDALNADPDYTSLLALLQRARLIPTLNKLNGSTLFAPTNDAIKRHSLWNSIPQDSNMVINDNVQEKLRQSLYYHLLNYTIHPEVESLMVLKTLHYPHVPVNPPSKEPPPSPPWLPIPGGTLGGEPQRLRLGARGENGYVGVDAFRNGGAQIVKGQVDAGNGAVLGISDVLDPPPDLAAVLSQHSSVSFFHEVLTPEIHKLLNSTPELTLFLPINEAWTTLDEYELIYLKSKYATDDLNRILNMHAVQKGVKWSDSFDPAINLTTIDGTTLEIVVAPEKTTISTAELIQPDIYASNGVLHLVSSLLIPEGALRLTPEKYLLSLNCSSFVTFIHETDLTFLINDTDTKYTILAPSDDVLSILSNEELPAPGSEEMKKLLRYHFIPGKMTPKKLRSGMLIETALEEPGLGGNRQVLSVEVGDETQKDNAWKSLRFGGATVLREPVEVNNNTLIYFISRPITPPSDAFDTVLPMLDLSLFIASVLSSSVGDKIRNTSSTSLLIPHNPAFERLGLLVSEYLLAASSKSDLEKVLLHHALSSVRYAETLQNGTQRTFATMEGSDLSISREKNGTVFVSASGGWAGMKAQLHTRDILTQTGVVHELSDILIPRSVELTIAKLMKAKGSTMVSMVTKAGLDWVLNGTAPPEGSWWAEKGFGKAGWVLLCPTDDAFKNYNLTELYDDKEKLVSIVSQHLIPSPSQSDKLITLPLDDDPLNNNRPLVLADSATYSTILSPTSAYGDLGARGTDSTDDWARVISWGRSTTGGGTGGVIQIDRLLLPYHPPWWTEFGTPLVVGVLGIFAILPASATADNIKSFVAGGFGGVCAVLVGHPFDLTKTRLQTASSGTYTGAIDVVKKTLARDGISGMYRGIVPPLLGVTPIFAVSFWAYDASKKIIFALTPKRTSETLSTAEIAAAGFMSAVPATAVTAPVERAKVLLQVQGQGGSEQKYKGVIDVMRHLYKEGGLRSIFRGSGATLARDGPGSAAYFAAYEVTKKALTPAGSSPSDLNLGVIIFSGGMAGVAMWALAIPPDVLKSRIQSAPTGTYSGFMDCARKTIAQDGAAALWKGFGPAMARAFPANAATFLGVEASRKLLDKFL
;
A
#
# COMPACT_ATOMS: atom_id res chain seq x y z
N MET A 1 -21.31 90.29 -38.87
CA MET A 1 -22.41 90.82 -39.72
C MET A 1 -23.71 90.22 -39.19
N PHE A 2 -24.73 90.97 -38.76
CA PHE A 2 -24.96 92.43 -38.74
C PHE A 2 -25.51 92.89 -37.37
N PHE A 3 -25.01 94.05 -36.89
CA PHE A 3 -25.68 95.14 -36.15
C PHE A 3 -26.56 94.96 -34.87
N ARG A 4 -26.21 95.79 -33.86
CA ARG A 4 -27.06 96.47 -32.83
C ARG A 4 -27.88 97.63 -33.49
N PRO A 5 -28.62 98.60 -32.85
CA PRO A 5 -28.81 99.02 -31.44
C PRO A 5 -30.31 99.25 -31.08
N LEU A 6 -30.86 100.18 -30.25
CA LEU A 6 -30.51 101.33 -29.35
C LEU A 6 -31.49 101.20 -28.12
N ALA A 7 -31.40 101.76 -26.89
CA ALA A 7 -30.95 103.05 -26.30
C ALA A 7 -31.85 104.27 -26.65
N LEU A 8 -32.01 105.36 -25.87
CA LEU A 8 -31.62 105.76 -24.48
C LEU A 8 -32.48 107.01 -24.03
N LEU A 9 -32.23 107.56 -22.82
CA LEU A 9 -32.67 108.88 -22.27
C LEU A 9 -34.13 108.98 -21.73
N ALA A 10 -34.51 109.56 -20.57
CA ALA A 10 -33.89 110.36 -19.46
C ALA A 10 -34.19 111.89 -19.42
N SER A 11 -34.18 112.45 -18.19
CA SER A 11 -34.63 113.79 -17.69
C SER A 11 -36.14 114.09 -17.79
N LEU A 12 -36.92 114.51 -16.78
CA LEU A 12 -36.74 114.92 -15.35
C LEU A 12 -36.26 116.38 -15.14
N HIS A 13 -37.09 117.26 -14.54
CA HIS A 13 -36.81 118.20 -13.40
C HIS A 13 -37.95 119.20 -13.06
N PHE A 14 -38.39 119.23 -11.78
CA PHE A 14 -38.86 120.40 -10.97
C PHE A 14 -40.16 121.18 -11.39
N ALA A 15 -40.91 121.89 -10.52
CA ALA A 15 -40.82 122.20 -9.08
C ALA A 15 -42.21 122.51 -8.42
N LEU A 16 -42.25 122.49 -7.07
CA LEU A 16 -43.07 123.19 -6.05
C LEU A 16 -44.42 123.89 -6.40
N ALA A 17 -45.38 124.12 -5.48
CA ALA A 17 -45.74 123.58 -4.14
C ALA A 17 -46.99 124.35 -3.60
N ILE A 18 -47.71 123.81 -2.60
CA ILE A 18 -48.35 124.50 -1.43
C ILE A 18 -49.27 123.51 -0.68
N GLN A 19 -49.39 123.67 0.64
CA GLN A 19 -50.24 122.86 1.53
C GLN A 19 -51.29 123.71 2.25
N VAL A 20 -52.51 123.16 2.45
CA VAL A 20 -53.35 123.34 3.66
C VAL A 20 -54.07 122.01 3.91
N VAL A 21 -54.31 121.65 5.18
CA VAL A 21 -54.84 120.35 5.61
C VAL A 21 -56.24 120.48 6.20
N PHE A 22 -57.10 119.48 5.93
CA PHE A 22 -58.25 119.11 6.77
C PHE A 22 -58.17 117.59 7.06
N PRO A 23 -58.75 117.09 8.17
CA PRO A 23 -58.29 115.85 8.81
C PRO A 23 -58.72 114.57 8.08
N SER A 24 -57.79 113.62 7.98
CA SER A 24 -58.03 112.26 7.50
C SER A 24 -58.60 111.37 8.60
N ASN A 25 -59.73 110.71 8.34
CA ASN A 25 -60.10 109.52 9.10
C ASN A 25 -59.04 108.42 8.91
N ALA A 26 -58.69 107.72 9.98
CA ALA A 26 -57.71 106.64 9.92
C ALA A 26 -58.29 105.40 9.21
N THR A 27 -57.70 105.01 8.08
CA THR A 27 -57.94 103.72 7.45
C THR A 27 -57.20 102.63 8.25
N ILE A 28 -57.95 101.76 8.91
CA ILE A 28 -57.38 100.62 9.65
C ILE A 28 -56.81 99.62 8.65
N SER A 29 -55.49 99.39 8.69
CA SER A 29 -54.88 98.26 7.98
C SER A 29 -55.14 96.99 8.79
N SER A 30 -55.71 95.97 8.15
CA SER A 30 -55.70 94.62 8.70
C SER A 30 -54.26 94.12 8.85
N PRO A 31 -53.87 93.46 9.96
CA PRO A 31 -52.54 92.90 10.12
C PRO A 31 -52.30 91.76 9.11
N THR A 32 -51.11 91.68 8.54
CA THR A 32 -50.68 90.55 7.71
C THR A 32 -50.30 89.34 8.57
N ILE A 33 -50.11 88.16 7.95
CA ILE A 33 -49.53 86.98 8.61
C ILE A 33 -48.21 87.33 9.32
N VAL A 34 -47.37 88.18 8.72
CA VAL A 34 -46.08 88.59 9.30
C VAL A 34 -46.28 89.49 10.52
N ASP A 35 -47.29 90.36 10.52
CA ASP A 35 -47.65 91.18 11.68
C ASP A 35 -48.24 90.31 12.81
N ALA A 36 -49.06 89.31 12.47
CA ALA A 36 -49.62 88.34 13.42
C ALA A 36 -48.53 87.48 14.09
N LEU A 37 -47.54 87.02 13.32
CA LEU A 37 -46.36 86.32 13.87
C LEU A 37 -45.50 87.24 14.76
N ASN A 38 -45.38 88.53 14.42
CA ASN A 38 -44.58 89.49 15.17
C ASN A 38 -45.29 90.01 16.44
N ALA A 39 -46.61 89.81 16.56
CA ALA A 39 -47.39 90.15 17.74
C ALA A 39 -47.28 89.12 18.88
N ASP A 40 -46.83 87.89 18.59
CA ASP A 40 -46.71 86.79 19.54
C ASP A 40 -45.24 86.44 19.81
N PRO A 41 -44.75 86.47 21.07
CA PRO A 41 -43.34 86.23 21.38
C PRO A 41 -42.86 84.82 21.00
N ASP A 42 -43.76 83.83 20.91
CA ASP A 42 -43.41 82.42 20.67
C ASP A 42 -43.05 82.10 19.22
N TYR A 43 -43.18 83.05 18.29
CA TYR A 43 -42.76 82.89 16.89
C TYR A 43 -41.51 83.69 16.51
N THR A 44 -40.85 84.34 17.47
CA THR A 44 -39.63 85.13 17.22
C THR A 44 -38.51 84.35 16.51
N SER A 45 -38.32 83.06 16.83
CA SER A 45 -37.34 82.20 16.11
C SER A 45 -37.80 81.84 14.69
N LEU A 46 -39.10 81.62 14.50
CA LEU A 46 -39.68 81.35 13.17
C LEU A 46 -39.55 82.57 12.25
N LEU A 47 -39.79 83.77 12.78
CA LEU A 47 -39.62 85.03 12.07
C LEU A 47 -38.16 85.23 11.59
N ALA A 48 -37.17 84.89 12.43
CA ALA A 48 -35.76 84.94 12.05
C ALA A 48 -35.40 83.95 10.93
N LEU A 49 -35.99 82.74 10.94
CA LEU A 49 -35.81 81.75 9.85
C LEU A 49 -36.50 82.20 8.55
N LEU A 50 -37.70 82.78 8.63
CA LEU A 50 -38.41 83.37 7.48
C LEU A 50 -37.66 84.57 6.87
N GLN A 51 -36.99 85.37 7.70
CA GLN A 51 -36.07 86.43 7.26
C GLN A 51 -34.83 85.84 6.55
N ARG A 52 -34.18 84.83 7.12
CA ARG A 52 -33.00 84.16 6.55
C ARG A 52 -33.31 83.46 5.21
N ALA A 53 -34.48 82.85 5.10
CA ALA A 53 -35.02 82.26 3.87
C ALA A 53 -35.62 83.30 2.88
N ARG A 54 -35.63 84.60 3.25
CA ARG A 54 -36.23 85.72 2.49
C ARG A 54 -37.67 85.48 2.02
N LEU A 55 -38.49 84.75 2.79
CA LEU A 55 -39.87 84.38 2.43
C LEU A 55 -40.92 85.44 2.79
N ILE A 56 -40.58 86.49 3.55
CA ILE A 56 -41.51 87.57 3.92
C ILE A 56 -42.21 88.23 2.70
N PRO A 57 -41.52 88.59 1.60
CA PRO A 57 -42.18 89.12 0.41
C PRO A 57 -43.14 88.12 -0.25
N THR A 58 -42.88 86.82 -0.10
CA THR A 58 -43.78 85.76 -0.61
C THR A 58 -45.02 85.66 0.26
N LEU A 59 -44.87 85.59 1.59
CA LEU A 59 -46.00 85.59 2.53
C LEU A 59 -46.93 86.79 2.31
N ASN A 60 -46.38 87.99 2.15
CA ASN A 60 -47.15 89.22 1.95
C ASN A 60 -47.79 89.33 0.54
N LYS A 61 -47.53 88.39 -0.37
CA LYS A 61 -48.15 88.29 -1.71
C LYS A 61 -49.16 87.15 -1.81
N LEU A 62 -49.12 86.17 -0.91
CA LEU A 62 -50.14 85.13 -0.81
C LEU A 62 -51.42 85.72 -0.21
N ASN A 63 -52.55 85.47 -0.87
CA ASN A 63 -53.87 85.90 -0.43
C ASN A 63 -54.67 84.68 0.02
N GLY A 64 -54.93 84.57 1.32
CA GLY A 64 -55.68 83.46 1.92
C GLY A 64 -54.84 82.21 2.11
N SER A 65 -53.61 82.32 2.64
CA SER A 65 -52.77 81.15 2.98
C SER A 65 -52.88 80.77 4.46
N THR A 66 -52.90 79.47 4.77
CA THR A 66 -52.66 78.99 6.14
C THR A 66 -51.19 78.69 6.35
N LEU A 67 -50.61 79.18 7.46
CA LEU A 67 -49.29 78.82 7.97
C LEU A 67 -49.42 77.99 9.25
N PHE A 68 -48.88 76.78 9.24
CA PHE A 68 -48.60 76.04 10.46
C PHE A 68 -47.29 76.56 11.06
N ALA A 69 -47.39 77.32 12.15
CA ALA A 69 -46.26 78.01 12.78
C ALA A 69 -45.70 77.20 13.96
N PRO A 70 -44.51 76.58 13.85
CA PRO A 70 -43.87 75.95 14.99
C PRO A 70 -43.42 76.99 16.02
N THR A 71 -43.67 76.71 17.30
CA THR A 71 -43.27 77.59 18.41
C THR A 71 -41.76 77.59 18.62
N ASN A 72 -41.24 78.58 19.36
CA ASN A 72 -39.84 78.65 19.77
C ASN A 72 -39.31 77.33 20.39
N ASP A 73 -40.14 76.60 21.15
CA ASP A 73 -39.74 75.34 21.79
C ASP A 73 -39.84 74.11 20.88
N ALA A 74 -40.63 74.17 19.79
CA ALA A 74 -40.52 73.24 18.67
C ALA A 74 -39.16 73.43 17.97
N ILE A 75 -38.83 74.68 17.64
CA ILE A 75 -37.63 75.05 16.87
C ILE A 75 -36.35 74.69 17.62
N LYS A 76 -36.30 74.88 18.96
CA LYS A 76 -35.17 74.43 19.80
C LYS A 76 -34.95 72.92 19.78
N ARG A 77 -36.02 72.12 19.68
CA ARG A 77 -35.91 70.65 19.69
C ARG A 77 -35.50 70.08 18.33
N HIS A 78 -35.80 70.78 17.23
CA HIS A 78 -35.42 70.32 15.89
C HIS A 78 -33.94 70.62 15.57
N SER A 79 -33.16 69.56 15.29
CA SER A 79 -31.71 69.61 15.07
C SER A 79 -31.27 70.51 13.90
N LEU A 80 -31.98 70.48 12.77
CA LEU A 80 -31.66 71.33 11.62
C LEU A 80 -32.02 72.80 11.86
N TRP A 81 -33.16 73.07 12.50
CA TRP A 81 -33.64 74.45 12.69
C TRP A 81 -33.00 75.16 13.89
N ASN A 82 -32.51 74.44 14.91
CA ASN A 82 -31.78 75.02 16.05
C ASN A 82 -30.30 75.34 15.72
N SER A 83 -29.68 74.58 14.80
CA SER A 83 -28.28 74.83 14.39
C SER A 83 -28.13 76.05 13.47
N ILE A 84 -29.10 76.30 12.58
CA ILE A 84 -29.07 77.41 11.62
C ILE A 84 -28.88 78.80 12.28
N PRO A 85 -29.63 79.20 13.34
CA PRO A 85 -29.49 80.53 13.95
C PRO A 85 -28.13 80.82 14.61
N GLN A 86 -27.43 79.80 15.11
CA GLN A 86 -26.24 80.00 15.95
C GLN A 86 -24.97 80.28 15.15
N ASP A 87 -24.89 79.78 13.91
CA ASP A 87 -23.69 79.90 13.10
C ASP A 87 -23.84 80.96 11.99
N SER A 88 -23.10 82.05 12.17
CA SER A 88 -22.99 83.17 11.24
C SER A 88 -21.89 82.99 10.18
N ASN A 89 -21.02 81.97 10.33
CA ASN A 89 -19.91 81.69 9.43
C ASN A 89 -20.01 80.34 8.71
N MET A 90 -20.97 79.47 9.03
CA MET A 90 -21.27 78.30 8.19
C MET A 90 -21.77 78.72 6.80
N VAL A 91 -20.85 78.69 5.84
CA VAL A 91 -21.15 78.65 4.41
C VAL A 91 -21.81 77.30 4.10
N ILE A 92 -23.13 77.24 4.26
CA ILE A 92 -23.92 76.17 3.68
C ILE A 92 -23.78 76.30 2.15
N ASN A 93 -23.17 75.31 1.51
CA ASN A 93 -23.11 75.22 0.05
C ASN A 93 -24.51 74.86 -0.48
N ASP A 94 -25.37 75.88 -0.59
CA ASP A 94 -26.79 75.84 -0.96
C ASP A 94 -27.11 77.19 -1.66
N ASN A 95 -27.99 77.24 -2.66
CA ASN A 95 -28.15 78.35 -3.63
C ASN A 95 -28.80 79.65 -3.09
N VAL A 96 -28.71 79.86 -1.77
CA VAL A 96 -29.56 80.69 -0.89
C VAL A 96 -30.67 79.85 -0.23
N GLN A 97 -30.24 79.01 0.71
CA GLN A 97 -31.07 78.36 1.75
C GLN A 97 -32.26 77.56 1.20
N GLU A 98 -32.10 76.87 0.06
CA GLU A 98 -33.12 76.05 -0.59
C GLU A 98 -33.72 75.03 0.38
N LYS A 99 -32.90 74.30 1.14
CA LYS A 99 -33.40 73.24 2.04
C LYS A 99 -34.33 73.81 3.13
N LEU A 100 -33.99 74.97 3.69
CA LEU A 100 -34.82 75.68 4.66
C LEU A 100 -36.10 76.23 3.99
N ARG A 101 -35.97 76.82 2.80
CA ARG A 101 -37.10 77.35 2.00
C ARG A 101 -38.13 76.26 1.67
N GLN A 102 -37.70 75.06 1.29
CA GLN A 102 -38.59 73.93 0.99
C GLN A 102 -39.28 73.37 2.24
N SER A 103 -38.56 73.22 3.36
CA SER A 103 -39.14 72.85 4.65
C SER A 103 -40.18 73.87 5.13
N LEU A 104 -39.95 75.17 4.92
CA LEU A 104 -40.92 76.23 5.21
C LEU A 104 -42.14 76.22 4.26
N TYR A 105 -42.00 75.86 2.98
CA TYR A 105 -43.15 75.69 2.08
C TYR A 105 -44.06 74.51 2.46
N TYR A 106 -43.53 73.47 3.13
CA TYR A 106 -44.34 72.33 3.60
C TYR A 106 -45.26 72.72 4.77
N HIS A 107 -44.90 73.76 5.53
CA HIS A 107 -45.74 74.36 6.58
C HIS A 107 -46.82 75.32 6.02
N LEU A 108 -46.88 75.57 4.71
CA LEU A 108 -47.76 76.56 4.09
C LEU A 108 -48.79 75.92 3.16
N LEU A 109 -50.03 76.40 3.23
CA LEU A 109 -51.13 76.08 2.31
C LEU A 109 -51.45 77.30 1.43
N ASN A 110 -51.93 77.07 0.21
CA ASN A 110 -52.37 78.14 -0.70
C ASN A 110 -53.85 78.57 -0.49
N TYR A 111 -54.46 78.11 0.59
CA TYR A 111 -55.87 78.33 0.93
C TYR A 111 -56.01 78.35 2.47
N THR A 112 -56.97 79.14 2.97
CA THR A 112 -57.29 79.19 4.39
C THR A 112 -58.13 77.98 4.76
N ILE A 113 -57.73 77.26 5.81
CA ILE A 113 -58.55 76.21 6.43
C ILE A 113 -59.24 76.71 7.70
N HIS A 114 -60.34 76.06 8.05
CA HIS A 114 -60.91 76.06 9.39
C HIS A 114 -60.98 74.58 9.84
N PRO A 115 -60.40 74.19 10.99
CA PRO A 115 -60.33 72.80 11.39
C PRO A 115 -61.68 72.30 11.94
N GLU A 116 -62.38 71.45 11.18
CA GLU A 116 -63.51 70.68 11.70
C GLU A 116 -63.00 69.53 12.59
N VAL A 117 -63.78 69.17 13.62
CA VAL A 117 -63.26 68.44 14.80
C VAL A 117 -63.27 66.91 14.63
N GLU A 118 -63.92 66.34 13.61
CA GLU A 118 -64.13 64.89 13.53
C GLU A 118 -63.49 64.20 12.32
N SER A 119 -63.36 64.89 11.17
CA SER A 119 -62.89 64.32 9.91
C SER A 119 -61.35 64.22 9.82
N LEU A 120 -60.85 63.33 8.95
CA LEU A 120 -59.45 63.29 8.53
C LEU A 120 -59.35 64.11 7.23
N MET A 121 -58.66 65.24 7.25
CA MET A 121 -58.51 66.10 6.08
C MET A 121 -57.16 65.90 5.41
N VAL A 122 -57.15 65.69 4.10
CA VAL A 122 -55.93 65.68 3.27
C VAL A 122 -55.74 67.08 2.67
N LEU A 123 -54.58 67.67 2.93
CA LEU A 123 -54.24 69.05 2.58
C LEU A 123 -53.09 69.10 1.57
N LYS A 124 -53.18 69.99 0.58
CA LYS A 124 -52.13 70.22 -0.43
C LYS A 124 -51.26 71.42 -0.01
N THR A 125 -49.97 71.17 0.25
CA THR A 125 -49.03 72.21 0.70
C THR A 125 -48.49 73.05 -0.48
N LEU A 126 -47.68 74.07 -0.19
CA LEU A 126 -46.90 74.81 -1.19
C LEU A 126 -45.54 74.16 -1.51
N HIS A 127 -45.19 73.03 -0.90
CA HIS A 127 -43.94 72.32 -1.17
C HIS A 127 -44.07 71.41 -2.40
N TYR A 128 -43.19 71.60 -3.38
CA TYR A 128 -43.01 70.72 -4.53
C TYR A 128 -41.62 70.07 -4.42
N PRO A 129 -41.55 68.78 -4.03
CA PRO A 129 -40.27 68.08 -3.93
C PRO A 129 -39.58 67.98 -5.29
N HIS A 130 -38.25 68.08 -5.29
CA HIS A 130 -37.43 67.96 -6.49
C HIS A 130 -36.02 67.47 -6.11
N VAL A 131 -35.30 66.87 -7.06
CA VAL A 131 -33.94 66.37 -6.83
C VAL A 131 -32.97 67.56 -6.64
N PRO A 132 -32.18 67.60 -5.56
CA PRO A 132 -31.19 68.66 -5.35
C PRO A 132 -30.04 68.53 -6.36
N VAL A 133 -29.73 69.62 -7.06
CA VAL A 133 -28.63 69.68 -8.04
C VAL A 133 -27.28 69.60 -7.34
N ASN A 134 -26.38 68.75 -7.82
CA ASN A 134 -25.02 68.60 -7.29
C ASN A 134 -23.97 68.78 -8.41
N PRO A 135 -23.00 69.72 -8.28
CA PRO A 135 -22.91 70.74 -7.24
C PRO A 135 -24.09 71.72 -7.31
N PRO A 136 -24.54 72.28 -6.18
CA PRO A 136 -25.67 73.22 -6.16
C PRO A 136 -25.37 74.47 -6.99
N SER A 137 -26.41 74.97 -7.66
CA SER A 137 -26.31 76.18 -8.48
C SER A 137 -25.76 77.35 -7.68
N LYS A 138 -24.90 78.16 -8.31
CA LYS A 138 -24.41 79.43 -7.76
C LYS A 138 -25.21 80.63 -8.24
N GLU A 139 -26.21 80.41 -9.09
CA GLU A 139 -27.12 81.45 -9.57
C GLU A 139 -28.34 81.53 -8.63
N PRO A 140 -28.55 82.65 -7.91
CA PRO A 140 -29.72 82.80 -7.06
C PRO A 140 -30.99 83.06 -7.90
N PRO A 141 -32.17 82.57 -7.47
CA PRO A 141 -33.42 82.81 -8.19
C PRO A 141 -33.73 84.32 -8.32
N PRO A 142 -34.16 84.79 -9.51
CA PRO A 142 -33.81 86.11 -10.05
C PRO A 142 -34.26 87.32 -9.23
N SER A 143 -35.35 87.22 -8.47
CA SER A 143 -35.67 88.13 -7.36
C SER A 143 -36.84 87.57 -6.52
N PRO A 144 -36.92 87.90 -5.22
CA PRO A 144 -38.13 87.64 -4.44
C PRO A 144 -39.27 88.60 -4.87
N PRO A 145 -40.55 88.25 -4.70
CA PRO A 145 -41.06 87.06 -4.02
C PRO A 145 -40.84 85.77 -4.82
N TRP A 146 -40.18 84.81 -4.20
CA TRP A 146 -40.02 83.48 -4.75
C TRP A 146 -41.30 82.70 -4.51
N LEU A 147 -41.91 82.18 -5.57
CA LEU A 147 -43.02 81.24 -5.50
C LEU A 147 -42.48 79.82 -5.75
N PRO A 148 -43.13 78.76 -5.24
CA PRO A 148 -42.80 77.41 -5.67
C PRO A 148 -43.04 77.26 -7.19
N ILE A 149 -42.15 76.53 -7.84
CA ILE A 149 -42.24 76.23 -9.28
C ILE A 149 -43.01 74.91 -9.42
N PRO A 150 -44.14 74.86 -10.14
CA PRO A 150 -44.81 73.59 -10.46
C PRO A 150 -43.91 72.75 -11.38
N GLY A 151 -43.50 71.58 -10.89
CA GLY A 151 -42.52 70.71 -11.55
C GLY A 151 -41.60 70.11 -10.50
N GLY A 152 -41.60 68.78 -10.39
CA GLY A 152 -40.96 68.08 -9.28
C GLY A 152 -41.17 66.57 -9.34
N THR A 153 -40.60 65.85 -8.37
CA THR A 153 -40.53 64.38 -8.35
C THR A 153 -41.87 63.67 -8.09
N LEU A 154 -42.95 64.43 -7.87
CA LEU A 154 -44.34 63.97 -7.75
C LEU A 154 -45.21 64.25 -9.01
N GLY A 155 -44.60 64.56 -10.16
CA GLY A 155 -45.34 64.76 -11.42
C GLY A 155 -46.12 66.08 -11.50
N GLY A 156 -45.62 67.11 -10.82
CA GLY A 156 -46.24 68.44 -10.80
C GLY A 156 -47.35 68.63 -9.76
N GLU A 157 -47.67 67.61 -8.97
CA GLU A 157 -48.52 67.74 -7.78
C GLU A 157 -47.70 68.16 -6.54
N PRO A 158 -48.25 68.99 -5.63
CA PRO A 158 -47.60 69.36 -4.37
C PRO A 158 -47.61 68.21 -3.36
N GLN A 159 -46.69 68.28 -2.39
CA GLN A 159 -46.67 67.33 -1.28
C GLN A 159 -47.91 67.49 -0.39
N ARG A 160 -48.44 66.36 0.08
CA ARG A 160 -49.65 66.26 0.91
C ARG A 160 -49.31 66.23 2.40
N LEU A 161 -50.27 66.70 3.20
CA LEU A 161 -50.21 66.76 4.66
C LEU A 161 -51.58 66.37 5.22
N ARG A 162 -51.65 65.56 6.28
CA ARG A 162 -52.94 65.21 6.91
C ARG A 162 -53.18 66.04 8.17
N LEU A 163 -54.41 66.51 8.35
CA LEU A 163 -54.93 67.04 9.61
C LEU A 163 -55.93 66.01 10.18
N GLY A 164 -55.75 65.61 11.43
CA GLY A 164 -56.66 64.68 12.10
C GLY A 164 -56.82 65.01 13.58
N ALA A 165 -58.06 64.94 14.08
CA ALA A 165 -58.35 65.10 15.49
C ALA A 165 -58.21 63.77 16.27
N ARG A 166 -57.75 63.88 17.52
CA ARG A 166 -57.61 62.80 18.50
C ARG A 166 -58.12 63.31 19.86
N GLY A 167 -59.39 63.06 20.14
CA GLY A 167 -60.11 63.77 21.20
C GLY A 167 -60.28 65.25 20.84
N GLU A 168 -60.21 66.14 21.83
CA GLU A 168 -60.33 67.59 21.63
C GLU A 168 -59.10 68.24 20.95
N ASN A 169 -58.01 67.49 20.75
CA ASN A 169 -56.77 67.99 20.16
C ASN A 169 -56.64 67.67 18.67
N GLY A 170 -56.36 68.69 17.85
CA GLY A 170 -55.97 68.53 16.46
C GLY A 170 -54.47 68.22 16.29
N TYR A 171 -54.13 67.33 15.36
CA TYR A 171 -52.76 66.97 15.00
C TYR A 171 -52.52 67.15 13.50
N VAL A 172 -51.34 67.66 13.14
CA VAL A 172 -50.92 68.01 11.77
C VAL A 172 -49.73 67.12 11.38
N GLY A 173 -49.78 66.52 10.19
CA GLY A 173 -48.77 65.55 9.75
C GLY A 173 -48.99 64.15 10.29
N VAL A 174 -50.25 63.75 10.51
CA VAL A 174 -50.60 62.38 10.92
C VAL A 174 -50.51 61.38 9.75
N ASP A 175 -50.44 60.09 10.05
CA ASP A 175 -50.62 59.00 9.08
C ASP A 175 -52.11 58.76 8.72
N ALA A 176 -52.38 57.73 7.91
CA ALA A 176 -53.74 57.34 7.53
C ALA A 176 -54.61 56.88 8.74
N PHE A 177 -53.98 56.44 9.83
CA PHE A 177 -54.61 55.93 11.05
C PHE A 177 -54.66 56.98 12.18
N ARG A 178 -54.39 58.26 11.88
CA ARG A 178 -54.32 59.39 12.82
C ARG A 178 -53.18 59.28 13.87
N ASN A 179 -52.11 58.55 13.59
CA ASN A 179 -50.90 58.47 14.43
C ASN A 179 -49.79 59.42 13.96
N GLY A 180 -48.83 59.70 14.86
CA GLY A 180 -47.78 60.70 14.62
C GLY A 180 -48.32 62.14 14.61
N GLY A 181 -47.61 63.02 13.90
CA GLY A 181 -47.97 64.43 13.74
C GLY A 181 -47.60 65.35 14.92
N ALA A 182 -47.53 66.65 14.63
CA ALA A 182 -47.39 67.72 15.61
C ALA A 182 -48.78 68.17 16.11
N GLN A 183 -48.92 68.37 17.42
CA GLN A 183 -50.16 68.84 18.03
C GLN A 183 -50.38 70.33 17.75
N ILE A 184 -51.62 70.76 17.52
CA ILE A 184 -51.98 72.19 17.50
C ILE A 184 -52.07 72.67 18.96
N VAL A 185 -51.18 73.59 19.34
CA VAL A 185 -51.03 74.13 20.71
C VAL A 185 -51.67 75.52 20.84
N LYS A 186 -51.67 76.31 19.76
CA LYS A 186 -52.38 77.60 19.71
C LYS A 186 -53.45 77.55 18.63
N GLY A 187 -54.64 78.03 18.97
CA GLY A 187 -55.79 78.13 18.06
C GLY A 187 -55.53 79.04 16.87
N GLN A 188 -56.47 79.04 15.93
CA GLN A 188 -56.38 79.81 14.69
C GLN A 188 -56.34 81.33 14.97
N VAL A 189 -55.35 82.01 14.40
CA VAL A 189 -55.25 83.48 14.37
C VAL A 189 -55.42 83.94 12.93
N ASP A 190 -56.55 84.60 12.66
CA ASP A 190 -56.86 85.12 11.33
C ASP A 190 -56.17 86.48 11.08
N ALA A 191 -55.63 86.63 9.86
CA ALA A 191 -54.91 87.80 9.38
C ALA A 191 -55.50 88.27 8.03
N GLY A 192 -55.24 89.53 7.66
CA GLY A 192 -55.79 90.15 6.45
C GLY A 192 -55.41 89.47 5.12
N ASN A 193 -54.45 88.55 5.14
CA ASN A 193 -54.04 87.75 3.99
C ASN A 193 -53.96 86.24 4.25
N GLY A 194 -54.56 85.72 5.33
CA GLY A 194 -54.56 84.27 5.63
C GLY A 194 -54.76 83.94 7.10
N ALA A 195 -54.27 82.79 7.57
CA ALA A 195 -54.41 82.36 8.97
C ALA A 195 -53.15 81.65 9.50
N VAL A 196 -52.94 81.72 10.82
CA VAL A 196 -51.82 81.08 11.52
C VAL A 196 -52.35 80.05 12.52
N LEU A 197 -51.76 78.85 12.53
CA LEU A 197 -52.04 77.77 13.49
C LEU A 197 -50.74 77.39 14.21
N GLY A 198 -50.70 77.49 15.54
CA GLY A 198 -49.49 77.22 16.31
C GLY A 198 -49.30 75.75 16.62
N ILE A 199 -48.21 75.14 16.14
CA ILE A 199 -47.93 73.69 16.29
C ILE A 199 -46.81 73.39 17.28
N SER A 200 -46.87 72.21 17.91
CA SER A 200 -45.97 71.75 18.98
C SER A 200 -44.57 71.40 18.50
N ASP A 201 -44.41 71.04 17.22
CA ASP A 201 -43.20 70.50 16.62
C ASP A 201 -43.00 71.03 15.19
N VAL A 202 -41.82 70.81 14.61
CA VAL A 202 -41.55 71.17 13.21
C VAL A 202 -42.05 70.05 12.28
N LEU A 203 -42.70 70.41 11.17
CA LEU A 203 -43.11 69.48 10.13
C LEU A 203 -41.95 69.25 9.15
N ASP A 204 -41.29 68.11 9.24
CA ASP A 204 -40.29 67.71 8.24
C ASP A 204 -40.97 67.18 6.96
N PRO A 205 -40.51 67.58 5.77
CA PRO A 205 -41.00 67.01 4.51
C PRO A 205 -40.59 65.54 4.42
N PRO A 206 -41.47 64.64 3.94
CA PRO A 206 -41.18 63.20 3.90
C PRO A 206 -40.00 62.90 2.96
N PRO A 207 -39.14 61.93 3.30
CA PRO A 207 -37.93 61.62 2.53
C PRO A 207 -38.24 60.84 1.25
N ASP A 208 -37.24 60.43 0.48
CA ASP A 208 -37.43 59.55 -0.70
C ASP A 208 -37.92 58.14 -0.32
N LEU A 209 -38.46 57.41 -1.31
CA LEU A 209 -39.05 56.08 -1.11
C LEU A 209 -38.05 55.07 -0.54
N ALA A 210 -36.76 55.12 -0.90
CA ALA A 210 -35.77 54.21 -0.32
C ALA A 210 -35.52 54.50 1.17
N ALA A 211 -35.48 55.79 1.54
CA ALA A 211 -35.41 56.22 2.93
C ALA A 211 -36.68 55.86 3.73
N VAL A 212 -37.88 55.99 3.15
CA VAL A 212 -39.14 55.53 3.79
C VAL A 212 -39.10 54.01 4.06
N LEU A 213 -38.69 53.22 3.06
CA LEU A 213 -38.65 51.75 3.16
C LEU A 213 -37.60 51.24 4.17
N SER A 214 -36.46 51.93 4.30
CA SER A 214 -35.45 51.57 5.33
C SER A 214 -35.86 51.90 6.77
N GLN A 215 -36.93 52.69 6.97
CA GLN A 215 -37.41 53.10 8.29
C GLN A 215 -38.73 52.42 8.72
N HIS A 216 -39.50 51.88 7.77
CA HIS A 216 -40.84 51.38 8.05
C HIS A 216 -40.84 49.90 8.49
N SER A 217 -41.20 49.64 9.75
CA SER A 217 -41.08 48.31 10.38
C SER A 217 -41.86 47.20 9.67
N SER A 218 -43.06 47.48 9.14
CA SER A 218 -43.92 46.49 8.46
C SER A 218 -43.35 45.90 7.16
N VAL A 219 -42.24 46.44 6.65
CA VAL A 219 -41.58 45.97 5.41
C VAL A 219 -40.09 45.66 5.61
N SER A 220 -39.67 45.39 6.85
CA SER A 220 -38.27 45.05 7.19
C SER A 220 -37.72 43.84 6.43
N PHE A 221 -38.56 42.87 6.03
CA PHE A 221 -38.14 41.77 5.15
C PHE A 221 -37.65 42.27 3.78
N PHE A 222 -38.34 43.26 3.20
CA PHE A 222 -37.94 43.85 1.93
C PHE A 222 -36.62 44.63 2.05
N HIS A 223 -36.29 45.16 3.23
CA HIS A 223 -34.99 45.76 3.51
C HIS A 223 -33.84 44.72 3.51
N GLU A 224 -34.04 43.51 4.05
CA GLU A 224 -33.04 42.43 3.99
C GLU A 224 -32.75 41.95 2.56
N VAL A 225 -33.73 42.11 1.66
CA VAL A 225 -33.71 41.65 0.26
C VAL A 225 -33.34 42.77 -0.72
N LEU A 226 -33.14 44.01 -0.24
CA LEU A 226 -32.95 45.20 -1.06
C LEU A 226 -31.57 45.21 -1.76
N THR A 227 -31.53 44.96 -3.07
CA THR A 227 -30.27 45.06 -3.83
C THR A 227 -29.83 46.52 -4.01
N PRO A 228 -28.53 46.81 -4.21
CA PRO A 228 -28.04 48.16 -4.48
C PRO A 228 -28.64 48.80 -5.74
N GLU A 229 -29.03 47.97 -6.72
CA GLU A 229 -29.68 48.41 -7.96
C GLU A 229 -31.12 48.83 -7.70
N ILE A 230 -31.87 48.04 -6.92
CA ILE A 230 -33.22 48.39 -6.46
C ILE A 230 -33.19 49.67 -5.62
N HIS A 231 -32.23 49.82 -4.69
CA HIS A 231 -32.08 51.05 -3.92
C HIS A 231 -31.81 52.27 -4.83
N LYS A 232 -31.00 52.12 -5.88
CA LYS A 232 -30.73 53.18 -6.86
C LYS A 232 -31.97 53.52 -7.69
N LEU A 233 -32.74 52.52 -8.12
CA LEU A 233 -34.01 52.70 -8.82
C LEU A 233 -34.98 53.51 -7.94
N LEU A 234 -35.27 53.05 -6.73
CA LEU A 234 -36.23 53.65 -5.79
C LEU A 234 -35.93 55.10 -5.39
N ASN A 235 -34.65 55.52 -5.44
CA ASN A 235 -34.24 56.90 -5.18
C ASN A 235 -34.32 57.77 -6.45
N SER A 236 -33.95 57.21 -7.61
CA SER A 236 -33.83 57.99 -8.86
C SER A 236 -35.10 58.10 -9.69
N THR A 237 -36.10 57.22 -9.51
CA THR A 237 -37.38 57.29 -10.23
C THR A 237 -38.33 58.31 -9.60
N PRO A 238 -38.81 59.33 -10.34
CA PRO A 238 -39.94 60.15 -9.94
C PRO A 238 -41.27 59.44 -10.23
N GLU A 239 -42.37 60.00 -9.71
CA GLU A 239 -43.76 59.60 -10.00
C GLU A 239 -44.13 58.15 -9.65
N LEU A 240 -43.36 57.51 -8.77
CA LEU A 240 -43.52 56.10 -8.48
C LEU A 240 -44.66 55.84 -7.48
N THR A 241 -45.60 54.97 -7.85
CA THR A 241 -46.59 54.39 -6.93
C THR A 241 -46.18 52.96 -6.64
N LEU A 242 -45.96 52.63 -5.37
CA LEU A 242 -45.59 51.30 -4.91
C LEU A 242 -46.72 50.68 -4.09
N PHE A 243 -46.97 49.39 -4.33
CA PHE A 243 -47.86 48.56 -3.51
C PHE A 243 -47.00 47.44 -2.92
N LEU A 244 -46.41 47.60 -1.73
CA LEU A 244 -45.48 46.59 -1.18
C LEU A 244 -46.14 45.71 -0.11
N PRO A 245 -45.86 44.40 -0.11
CA PRO A 245 -46.45 43.48 0.85
C PRO A 245 -45.80 43.59 2.23
N ILE A 246 -46.61 43.45 3.27
CA ILE A 246 -46.16 43.38 4.68
C ILE A 246 -45.28 42.14 4.94
N ASN A 247 -44.45 42.19 5.99
CA ASN A 247 -43.56 41.09 6.41
C ASN A 247 -44.25 39.72 6.45
N GLU A 248 -45.47 39.65 6.98
CA GLU A 248 -46.29 38.45 7.13
C GLU A 248 -46.64 37.79 5.79
N ALA A 249 -46.75 38.57 4.71
CA ALA A 249 -47.05 38.04 3.38
C ALA A 249 -45.90 37.18 2.83
N TRP A 250 -44.64 37.48 3.21
CA TRP A 250 -43.48 36.72 2.75
C TRP A 250 -43.43 35.33 3.40
N THR A 251 -44.05 35.12 4.57
CA THR A 251 -44.06 33.81 5.25
C THR A 251 -44.96 32.77 4.57
N THR A 252 -45.60 33.11 3.44
CA THR A 252 -46.39 32.16 2.63
C THR A 252 -45.57 31.45 1.54
N LEU A 253 -44.32 31.86 1.31
CA LEU A 253 -43.39 31.22 0.37
C LEU A 253 -42.71 29.99 1.00
N ASP A 254 -42.19 29.09 0.15
CA ASP A 254 -41.38 27.95 0.60
C ASP A 254 -40.03 28.39 1.19
N GLU A 255 -39.46 27.56 2.07
CA GLU A 255 -38.17 27.87 2.72
C GLU A 255 -37.05 28.08 1.68
N TYR A 256 -37.03 27.27 0.62
CA TYR A 256 -36.02 27.39 -0.44
C TYR A 256 -36.26 28.60 -1.37
N GLU A 257 -37.51 29.03 -1.55
CA GLU A 257 -37.84 30.28 -2.25
C GLU A 257 -37.33 31.49 -1.45
N LEU A 258 -37.55 31.49 -0.13
CA LEU A 258 -37.08 32.55 0.76
C LEU A 258 -35.56 32.63 0.84
N ILE A 259 -34.86 31.49 0.90
CA ILE A 259 -33.39 31.45 0.86
C ILE A 259 -32.87 31.91 -0.51
N TYR A 260 -33.54 31.53 -1.61
CA TYR A 260 -33.18 32.02 -2.94
C TYR A 260 -33.34 33.54 -3.05
N LEU A 261 -34.47 34.11 -2.62
CA LEU A 261 -34.74 35.55 -2.68
C LEU A 261 -33.80 36.39 -1.79
N LYS A 262 -33.29 35.84 -0.69
CA LYS A 262 -32.24 36.50 0.12
C LYS A 262 -30.83 36.37 -0.49
N SER A 263 -30.66 35.62 -1.58
CA SER A 263 -29.38 35.48 -2.27
C SER A 263 -29.14 36.58 -3.30
N LYS A 264 -27.87 36.94 -3.49
CA LYS A 264 -27.42 37.86 -4.57
C LYS A 264 -27.84 37.42 -5.99
N TYR A 265 -28.19 36.15 -6.18
CA TYR A 265 -28.57 35.56 -7.45
C TYR A 265 -30.05 35.77 -7.82
N ALA A 266 -30.87 36.30 -6.91
CA ALA A 266 -32.29 36.59 -7.18
C ALA A 266 -32.53 37.99 -7.75
N THR A 267 -31.49 38.80 -7.99
CA THR A 267 -31.60 40.21 -8.38
C THR A 267 -32.57 40.45 -9.56
N ASP A 268 -32.54 39.62 -10.61
CA ASP A 268 -33.42 39.77 -11.76
C ASP A 268 -34.89 39.41 -11.47
N ASP A 269 -35.15 38.33 -10.71
CA ASP A 269 -36.50 37.98 -10.28
C ASP A 269 -37.06 39.00 -9.27
N LEU A 270 -36.20 39.54 -8.39
CA LEU A 270 -36.56 40.63 -7.47
C LEU A 270 -36.89 41.92 -8.22
N ASN A 271 -36.15 42.25 -9.29
CA ASN A 271 -36.47 43.35 -10.18
C ASN A 271 -37.84 43.13 -10.86
N ARG A 272 -38.16 41.91 -11.33
CA ARG A 272 -39.49 41.58 -11.90
C ARG A 272 -40.61 41.65 -10.85
N ILE A 273 -40.39 41.10 -9.66
CA ILE A 273 -41.34 41.18 -8.54
C ILE A 273 -41.57 42.64 -8.16
N LEU A 274 -40.53 43.48 -8.04
CA LEU A 274 -40.69 44.91 -7.77
C LEU A 274 -41.45 45.62 -8.90
N ASN A 275 -41.16 45.30 -10.16
CA ASN A 275 -41.86 45.87 -11.32
C ASN A 275 -43.35 45.50 -11.37
N MET A 276 -43.74 44.33 -10.84
CA MET A 276 -45.14 43.90 -10.65
C MET A 276 -45.84 44.71 -9.53
N HIS A 277 -45.10 45.17 -8.52
CA HIS A 277 -45.61 45.99 -7.41
C HIS A 277 -45.51 47.51 -7.67
N ALA A 278 -45.01 47.94 -8.82
CA ALA A 278 -44.69 49.34 -9.12
C ALA A 278 -45.45 49.89 -10.34
N VAL A 279 -45.88 51.16 -10.26
CA VAL A 279 -46.59 51.89 -11.32
C VAL A 279 -45.97 53.28 -11.49
N GLN A 280 -45.63 53.67 -12.72
CA GLN A 280 -44.86 54.89 -13.03
C GLN A 280 -45.64 55.97 -13.82
N LYS A 281 -46.97 55.84 -13.97
CA LYS A 281 -47.80 56.77 -14.78
C LYS A 281 -48.45 57.86 -13.93
N GLY A 282 -47.62 58.64 -13.24
CA GLY A 282 -48.03 59.62 -12.23
C GLY A 282 -48.45 58.97 -10.91
N VAL A 283 -48.18 59.65 -9.81
CA VAL A 283 -48.51 59.21 -8.44
C VAL A 283 -50.03 58.94 -8.31
N LYS A 284 -50.42 57.80 -7.69
CA LYS A 284 -51.82 57.42 -7.44
C LYS A 284 -52.10 57.30 -5.96
N TRP A 285 -52.92 58.23 -5.47
CA TRP A 285 -53.38 58.28 -4.08
C TRP A 285 -54.66 57.48 -3.86
N SER A 286 -54.99 57.11 -2.62
CA SER A 286 -56.20 56.32 -2.36
C SER A 286 -57.49 56.99 -2.82
N ASP A 287 -57.57 58.32 -2.80
CA ASP A 287 -58.71 59.09 -3.32
C ASP A 287 -58.96 58.87 -4.82
N SER A 288 -57.95 58.39 -5.57
CA SER A 288 -58.04 58.17 -7.02
C SER A 288 -58.47 56.75 -7.41
N PHE A 289 -58.83 55.91 -6.44
CA PHE A 289 -59.25 54.52 -6.65
C PHE A 289 -60.78 54.36 -6.74
N ASP A 290 -61.57 55.34 -6.31
CA ASP A 290 -63.04 55.26 -6.22
C ASP A 290 -63.72 55.40 -7.61
N PRO A 291 -64.65 54.50 -8.01
CA PRO A 291 -65.01 53.23 -7.36
C PRO A 291 -64.10 52.06 -7.76
N ALA A 292 -63.47 52.14 -8.93
CA ALA A 292 -62.46 51.19 -9.39
C ALA A 292 -61.51 51.84 -10.40
N ILE A 293 -60.25 51.40 -10.44
CA ILE A 293 -59.23 51.84 -11.39
C ILE A 293 -58.30 50.70 -11.82
N ASN A 294 -57.94 50.67 -13.10
CA ASN A 294 -56.97 49.72 -13.64
C ASN A 294 -55.63 50.42 -13.86
N LEU A 295 -54.57 49.94 -13.20
CA LEU A 295 -53.21 50.48 -13.30
C LEU A 295 -52.29 49.50 -14.02
N THR A 296 -51.57 49.96 -15.04
CA THR A 296 -50.49 49.17 -15.67
C THR A 296 -49.22 49.25 -14.83
N THR A 297 -48.68 48.10 -14.43
CA THR A 297 -47.40 47.99 -13.72
C THR A 297 -46.21 48.28 -14.64
N ILE A 298 -45.00 48.29 -14.07
CA ILE A 298 -43.75 48.35 -14.86
C ILE A 298 -43.48 47.00 -15.55
N ASP A 299 -43.91 45.87 -14.98
CA ASP A 299 -43.84 44.54 -15.61
C ASP A 299 -44.83 44.40 -16.80
N GLY A 300 -45.80 45.32 -16.91
CA GLY A 300 -46.77 45.40 -18.01
C GLY A 300 -48.12 44.75 -17.73
N THR A 301 -48.25 44.06 -16.60
CA THR A 301 -49.52 43.53 -16.08
C THR A 301 -50.48 44.66 -15.70
N THR A 302 -51.78 44.36 -15.64
CA THR A 302 -52.82 45.29 -15.16
C THR A 302 -53.29 44.91 -13.77
N LEU A 303 -53.04 45.78 -12.79
CA LEU A 303 -53.66 45.69 -11.47
C LEU A 303 -55.07 46.29 -11.56
N GLU A 304 -56.07 45.46 -11.32
CA GLU A 304 -57.44 45.91 -11.04
C GLU A 304 -57.53 46.31 -9.57
N ILE A 305 -57.94 47.55 -9.28
CA ILE A 305 -58.16 48.06 -7.93
C ILE A 305 -59.65 48.38 -7.78
N VAL A 306 -60.29 47.82 -6.75
CA VAL A 306 -61.72 47.99 -6.46
C VAL A 306 -61.89 48.47 -5.03
N VAL A 307 -62.64 49.54 -4.83
CA VAL A 307 -62.98 50.09 -3.51
C VAL A 307 -64.34 49.53 -3.09
N ALA A 308 -64.35 48.58 -2.15
CA ALA A 308 -65.58 48.11 -1.52
C ALA A 308 -65.81 48.85 -0.18
N PRO A 309 -67.06 48.95 0.33
CA PRO A 309 -67.38 49.74 1.53
C PRO A 309 -66.64 49.33 2.81
N GLU A 310 -66.10 48.11 2.86
CA GLU A 310 -65.37 47.57 4.02
C GLU A 310 -63.84 47.49 3.79
N LYS A 311 -63.37 47.45 2.54
CA LYS A 311 -61.95 47.31 2.18
C LYS A 311 -61.69 47.60 0.70
N THR A 312 -60.47 48.04 0.37
CA THR A 312 -59.98 48.15 -1.01
C THR A 312 -59.15 46.92 -1.37
N THR A 313 -59.48 46.27 -2.48
CA THR A 313 -58.73 45.12 -3.00
C THR A 313 -57.93 45.51 -4.23
N ILE A 314 -56.66 45.11 -4.26
CA ILE A 314 -55.70 45.32 -5.34
C ILE A 314 -55.42 43.94 -5.95
N SER A 315 -56.23 43.59 -6.96
CA SER A 315 -56.23 42.29 -7.64
C SER A 315 -56.43 41.10 -6.69
N THR A 316 -55.36 40.49 -6.18
CA THR A 316 -55.41 39.36 -5.22
C THR A 316 -55.06 39.74 -3.78
N ALA A 317 -54.62 40.98 -3.52
CA ALA A 317 -54.20 41.46 -2.21
C ALA A 317 -55.15 42.53 -1.64
N GLU A 318 -55.18 42.68 -0.32
CA GLU A 318 -55.97 43.70 0.37
C GLU A 318 -55.08 44.90 0.75
N LEU A 319 -55.59 46.12 0.60
CA LEU A 319 -54.91 47.36 0.96
C LEU A 319 -54.95 47.57 2.47
N ILE A 320 -53.81 47.40 3.14
CA ILE A 320 -53.68 47.52 4.61
C ILE A 320 -53.44 48.96 5.03
N GLN A 321 -52.46 49.63 4.42
CA GLN A 321 -52.10 51.01 4.77
C GLN A 321 -51.98 51.87 3.50
N PRO A 322 -52.95 52.75 3.21
CA PRO A 322 -52.88 53.64 2.06
C PRO A 322 -51.98 54.85 2.29
N ASP A 323 -51.42 55.39 1.21
CA ASP A 323 -50.88 56.75 1.15
C ASP A 323 -49.84 57.06 2.26
N ILE A 324 -48.75 56.28 2.28
CA ILE A 324 -47.50 56.65 2.94
C ILE A 324 -46.75 57.59 1.98
N TYR A 325 -46.62 58.87 2.35
CA TYR A 325 -46.04 59.89 1.48
C TYR A 325 -44.51 59.82 1.43
N ALA A 326 -43.95 60.02 0.24
CA ALA A 326 -42.51 60.19 0.00
C ALA A 326 -42.27 61.39 -0.92
N SER A 327 -41.03 61.85 -1.03
CA SER A 327 -40.65 62.98 -1.90
C SER A 327 -40.71 62.67 -3.40
N ASN A 328 -40.56 61.41 -3.80
CA ASN A 328 -40.57 60.97 -5.21
C ASN A 328 -41.71 60.02 -5.59
N GLY A 329 -42.68 59.82 -4.70
CA GLY A 329 -43.80 58.94 -4.96
C GLY A 329 -44.70 58.69 -3.76
N VAL A 330 -45.44 57.60 -3.80
CA VAL A 330 -46.31 57.14 -2.71
C VAL A 330 -46.17 55.63 -2.52
N LEU A 331 -46.23 55.20 -1.27
CA LEU A 331 -46.19 53.80 -0.86
C LEU A 331 -47.53 53.41 -0.25
N HIS A 332 -48.06 52.27 -0.69
CA HIS A 332 -49.23 51.59 -0.16
C HIS A 332 -48.79 50.21 0.34
N LEU A 333 -49.27 49.77 1.51
CA LEU A 333 -48.96 48.43 2.02
C LEU A 333 -50.09 47.45 1.75
N VAL A 334 -49.75 46.24 1.30
CA VAL A 334 -50.73 45.21 0.93
C VAL A 334 -50.56 43.89 1.70
N SER A 335 -51.61 43.08 1.77
CA SER A 335 -51.66 41.83 2.55
C SER A 335 -50.87 40.65 1.97
N SER A 336 -50.50 40.70 0.69
CA SER A 336 -50.10 39.51 -0.07
C SER A 336 -49.15 39.88 -1.22
N LEU A 337 -48.18 39.00 -1.49
CA LEU A 337 -47.17 39.19 -2.54
C LEU A 337 -47.77 38.98 -3.94
N LEU A 338 -47.65 39.97 -4.81
CA LEU A 338 -48.05 39.91 -6.22
C LEU A 338 -46.90 39.31 -7.04
N ILE A 339 -46.97 38.01 -7.32
CA ILE A 339 -45.93 37.28 -8.07
C ILE A 339 -46.30 37.28 -9.57
N PRO A 340 -45.46 37.82 -10.47
CA PRO A 340 -45.70 37.70 -11.91
C PRO A 340 -45.43 36.27 -12.40
N GLU A 341 -46.22 35.80 -13.37
CA GLU A 341 -46.19 34.39 -13.79
C GLU A 341 -44.78 33.91 -14.18
N GLY A 342 -44.42 32.74 -13.67
CA GLY A 342 -43.15 32.07 -13.94
C GLY A 342 -41.90 32.64 -13.27
N ALA A 343 -41.97 33.77 -12.54
CA ALA A 343 -40.78 34.34 -11.87
C ALA A 343 -40.19 33.39 -10.81
N LEU A 344 -41.02 32.95 -9.85
CA LEU A 344 -40.61 32.02 -8.78
C LEU A 344 -40.61 30.54 -9.21
N ARG A 345 -40.59 30.21 -10.51
CA ARG A 345 -40.38 28.81 -10.94
C ARG A 345 -38.94 28.40 -10.63
N LEU A 346 -38.72 27.77 -9.48
CA LEU A 346 -37.42 27.26 -9.07
C LEU A 346 -36.98 26.10 -9.98
N THR A 347 -35.99 26.37 -10.82
CA THR A 347 -35.23 25.36 -11.57
C THR A 347 -34.23 24.66 -10.65
N PRO A 348 -33.74 23.46 -10.99
CA PRO A 348 -32.63 22.82 -10.28
C PRO A 348 -31.42 23.74 -10.06
N GLU A 349 -31.12 24.63 -11.02
CA GLU A 349 -30.13 25.70 -10.87
C GLU A 349 -30.41 26.64 -9.69
N LYS A 350 -31.63 27.20 -9.58
CA LYS A 350 -32.00 28.11 -8.48
C LYS A 350 -31.91 27.42 -7.11
N TYR A 351 -32.25 26.12 -7.03
CA TYR A 351 -32.03 25.30 -5.83
C TYR A 351 -30.54 25.10 -5.51
N LEU A 352 -29.67 24.84 -6.49
CA LEU A 352 -28.23 24.71 -6.25
C LEU A 352 -27.61 26.03 -5.77
N LEU A 353 -28.08 27.17 -6.28
CA LEU A 353 -27.65 28.50 -5.85
C LEU A 353 -28.11 28.85 -4.42
N SER A 354 -29.33 28.50 -4.02
CA SER A 354 -29.80 28.71 -2.64
C SER A 354 -29.17 27.75 -1.62
N LEU A 355 -28.68 26.59 -2.07
CA LEU A 355 -28.13 25.53 -1.22
C LEU A 355 -26.59 25.57 -1.05
N ASN A 356 -25.95 26.70 -1.36
CA ASN A 356 -24.49 26.93 -1.27
C ASN A 356 -23.66 26.02 -2.21
N CYS A 357 -24.05 25.92 -3.48
CA CYS A 357 -23.34 25.17 -4.54
C CYS A 357 -23.07 26.06 -5.77
N SER A 358 -22.72 27.33 -5.56
CA SER A 358 -22.60 28.35 -6.61
C SER A 358 -21.35 28.21 -7.48
N SER A 359 -20.25 27.70 -6.96
CA SER A 359 -19.05 27.34 -7.74
C SER A 359 -19.36 26.17 -8.68
N PHE A 360 -20.11 25.17 -8.18
CA PHE A 360 -20.57 24.03 -9.00
C PHE A 360 -21.49 24.47 -10.15
N VAL A 361 -22.43 25.38 -9.90
CA VAL A 361 -23.25 26.01 -10.96
C VAL A 361 -22.38 26.82 -11.94
N THR A 362 -21.38 27.55 -11.44
CA THR A 362 -20.46 28.33 -12.31
C THR A 362 -19.72 27.42 -13.29
N PHE A 363 -19.16 26.29 -12.83
CA PHE A 363 -18.50 25.32 -13.72
C PHE A 363 -19.46 24.71 -14.77
N ILE A 364 -20.75 24.57 -14.46
CA ILE A 364 -21.77 24.07 -15.41
C ILE A 364 -22.06 25.10 -16.52
N HIS A 365 -22.07 26.40 -16.20
CA HIS A 365 -22.14 27.48 -17.21
C HIS A 365 -20.89 27.53 -18.08
N GLU A 366 -19.70 27.46 -17.48
CA GLU A 366 -18.41 27.51 -18.19
C GLU A 366 -18.13 26.31 -19.12
N THR A 367 -18.92 25.23 -19.03
CA THR A 367 -18.76 24.00 -19.83
C THR A 367 -19.92 23.72 -20.80
N ASP A 368 -20.83 24.68 -20.99
CA ASP A 368 -22.06 24.59 -21.80
C ASP A 368 -23.02 23.44 -21.36
N LEU A 369 -22.99 23.05 -20.08
CA LEU A 369 -23.80 21.95 -19.52
C LEU A 369 -25.14 22.41 -18.90
N THR A 370 -25.52 23.67 -19.08
CA THR A 370 -26.70 24.33 -18.47
C THR A 370 -28.03 23.61 -18.73
N PHE A 371 -28.14 22.86 -19.83
CA PHE A 371 -29.32 22.05 -20.15
C PHE A 371 -29.64 20.97 -19.09
N LEU A 372 -28.67 20.59 -18.25
CA LEU A 372 -28.87 19.63 -17.15
C LEU A 372 -29.50 20.24 -15.88
N ILE A 373 -29.54 21.58 -15.76
CA ILE A 373 -30.00 22.29 -14.54
C ILE A 373 -31.12 23.31 -14.78
N ASN A 374 -31.38 23.68 -16.03
CA ASN A 374 -32.43 24.64 -16.40
C ASN A 374 -33.82 23.97 -16.55
N ASP A 375 -33.89 22.76 -17.11
CA ASP A 375 -35.17 22.06 -17.36
C ASP A 375 -35.70 21.31 -16.12
N THR A 376 -36.92 21.63 -15.69
CA THR A 376 -37.63 21.00 -14.55
C THR A 376 -38.23 19.63 -14.84
N ASP A 377 -38.37 19.29 -16.12
CA ASP A 377 -39.12 18.12 -16.57
C ASP A 377 -38.18 16.93 -16.86
N THR A 378 -36.88 17.23 -17.02
CA THR A 378 -35.82 16.23 -16.95
C THR A 378 -35.78 15.55 -15.58
N LYS A 379 -35.48 14.25 -15.58
CA LYS A 379 -35.38 13.43 -14.37
C LYS A 379 -33.93 13.09 -14.15
N TYR A 380 -33.25 13.85 -13.30
CA TYR A 380 -31.87 13.60 -12.90
C TYR A 380 -31.74 13.45 -11.38
N THR A 381 -30.77 12.65 -10.96
CA THR A 381 -30.22 12.70 -9.60
C THR A 381 -28.89 13.41 -9.68
N ILE A 382 -28.77 14.56 -9.01
CA ILE A 382 -27.60 15.44 -9.05
C ILE A 382 -26.77 15.18 -7.80
N LEU A 383 -25.48 14.90 -7.97
CA LEU A 383 -24.52 14.81 -6.89
C LEU A 383 -23.79 16.16 -6.79
N ALA A 384 -24.14 17.00 -5.82
CA ALA A 384 -23.66 18.38 -5.71
C ALA A 384 -22.66 18.53 -4.55
N PRO A 385 -21.38 18.85 -4.80
CA PRO A 385 -20.48 19.33 -3.75
C PRO A 385 -20.89 20.77 -3.36
N SER A 386 -20.84 21.12 -2.07
CA SER A 386 -21.05 22.51 -1.65
C SER A 386 -19.79 23.36 -1.90
N ASP A 387 -19.97 24.67 -1.92
CA ASP A 387 -18.85 25.63 -2.06
C ASP A 387 -17.85 25.47 -0.91
N ASP A 388 -18.31 25.08 0.28
CA ASP A 388 -17.44 24.77 1.42
C ASP A 388 -16.52 23.57 1.11
N VAL A 389 -17.07 22.50 0.53
CA VAL A 389 -16.34 21.30 0.12
C VAL A 389 -15.35 21.62 -1.00
N LEU A 390 -15.74 22.47 -1.97
CA LEU A 390 -14.85 22.90 -3.05
C LEU A 390 -13.73 23.82 -2.53
N SER A 391 -14.00 24.67 -1.54
CA SER A 391 -13.01 25.60 -0.96
C SER A 391 -11.87 24.94 -0.18
N ILE A 392 -12.05 23.68 0.24
CA ILE A 392 -11.05 22.89 0.96
C ILE A 392 -10.03 22.25 -0.01
N LEU A 393 -10.40 22.08 -1.28
CA LEU A 393 -9.57 21.45 -2.28
C LEU A 393 -8.56 22.44 -2.86
N SER A 394 -7.38 21.94 -3.21
CA SER A 394 -6.38 22.78 -3.86
C SER A 394 -6.82 23.11 -5.29
N ASN A 395 -6.51 24.31 -5.79
CA ASN A 395 -6.70 24.65 -7.22
C ASN A 395 -5.88 23.75 -8.18
N GLU A 396 -4.98 22.91 -7.66
CA GLU A 396 -4.23 21.89 -8.40
C GLU A 396 -4.94 20.51 -8.44
N GLU A 397 -5.99 20.29 -7.63
CA GLU A 397 -6.76 19.03 -7.57
C GLU A 397 -8.03 19.05 -8.44
N LEU A 398 -8.50 20.24 -8.84
CA LEU A 398 -9.62 20.43 -9.76
C LEU A 398 -9.11 20.74 -11.17
N PRO A 399 -9.70 20.16 -12.25
CA PRO A 399 -9.36 20.53 -13.62
C PRO A 399 -9.59 22.01 -13.90
N ALA A 400 -8.89 22.56 -14.91
CA ALA A 400 -9.05 23.96 -15.29
C ALA A 400 -10.53 24.28 -15.65
N PRO A 401 -11.08 25.44 -15.25
CA PRO A 401 -12.43 25.85 -15.62
C PRO A 401 -12.64 25.86 -17.14
N GLY A 402 -13.81 25.42 -17.60
CA GLY A 402 -14.12 25.28 -19.03
C GLY A 402 -13.37 24.16 -19.78
N SER A 403 -12.53 23.35 -19.11
CA SER A 403 -11.84 22.22 -19.76
C SER A 403 -12.78 21.05 -20.08
N GLU A 404 -12.44 20.25 -21.09
CA GLU A 404 -13.15 18.98 -21.37
C GLU A 404 -13.01 17.97 -20.20
N GLU A 405 -11.96 18.07 -19.39
CA GLU A 405 -11.81 17.29 -18.15
C GLU A 405 -12.81 17.72 -17.08
N MET A 406 -13.01 19.03 -16.88
CA MET A 406 -14.07 19.56 -16.02
C MET A 406 -15.45 19.12 -16.53
N LYS A 407 -15.69 19.21 -17.84
CA LYS A 407 -16.93 18.78 -18.50
C LYS A 407 -17.22 17.29 -18.31
N LYS A 408 -16.20 16.42 -18.37
CA LYS A 408 -16.31 15.00 -18.01
C LYS A 408 -16.67 14.81 -16.54
N LEU A 409 -15.95 15.49 -15.65
CA LEU A 409 -16.18 15.45 -14.20
C LEU A 409 -17.62 15.86 -13.87
N LEU A 410 -18.11 16.97 -14.41
CA LEU A 410 -19.49 17.42 -14.23
C LEU A 410 -20.50 16.41 -14.75
N ARG A 411 -20.35 15.88 -15.98
CA ARG A 411 -21.26 14.85 -16.51
C ARG A 411 -21.29 13.58 -15.65
N TYR A 412 -20.23 13.25 -14.92
CA TYR A 412 -20.18 12.11 -13.99
C TYR A 412 -21.00 12.34 -12.70
N HIS A 413 -21.24 13.60 -12.31
CA HIS A 413 -22.08 13.96 -11.15
C HIS A 413 -23.60 13.91 -11.42
N PHE A 414 -24.03 13.78 -12.69
CA PHE A 414 -25.44 13.64 -13.05
C PHE A 414 -25.77 12.17 -13.32
N ILE A 415 -26.76 11.63 -12.61
CA ILE A 415 -27.31 10.29 -12.83
C ILE A 415 -28.68 10.41 -13.51
N PRO A 416 -28.91 9.79 -14.69
CA PRO A 416 -30.22 9.76 -15.32
C PRO A 416 -31.25 8.99 -14.48
N GLY A 417 -32.40 9.61 -14.26
CA GLY A 417 -33.50 9.08 -13.44
C GLY A 417 -33.40 9.45 -11.95
N LYS A 418 -34.52 9.30 -11.24
CA LYS A 418 -34.66 9.64 -9.83
C LYS A 418 -34.30 8.47 -8.91
N MET A 419 -33.13 8.52 -8.29
CA MET A 419 -32.55 7.45 -7.47
C MET A 419 -32.75 7.71 -5.97
N THR A 420 -33.98 7.53 -5.50
CA THR A 420 -34.32 7.63 -4.06
C THR A 420 -33.57 6.57 -3.22
N PRO A 421 -33.21 6.83 -1.94
CA PRO A 421 -32.42 5.90 -1.12
C PRO A 421 -32.98 4.47 -1.07
N LYS A 422 -34.32 4.34 -1.07
CA LYS A 422 -35.06 3.05 -1.03
C LYS A 422 -34.86 2.15 -2.28
N LYS A 423 -34.24 2.65 -3.35
CA LYS A 423 -33.86 1.88 -4.56
C LYS A 423 -32.42 1.38 -4.51
N LEU A 424 -31.56 2.03 -3.73
CA LEU A 424 -30.12 1.83 -3.72
C LEU A 424 -29.75 0.57 -2.91
N ARG A 425 -28.64 -0.07 -3.28
CA ARG A 425 -28.10 -1.26 -2.62
C ARG A 425 -26.58 -1.18 -2.59
N SER A 426 -25.96 -1.72 -1.55
CA SER A 426 -24.50 -1.81 -1.48
C SER A 426 -23.96 -2.71 -2.59
N GLY A 427 -22.96 -2.24 -3.33
CA GLY A 427 -22.42 -2.92 -4.52
C GLY A 427 -23.22 -2.69 -5.80
N MET A 428 -24.22 -1.81 -5.80
CA MET A 428 -24.94 -1.43 -7.03
C MET A 428 -24.06 -0.51 -7.90
N LEU A 429 -23.96 -0.82 -9.19
CA LEU A 429 -23.40 0.07 -10.20
C LEU A 429 -24.53 0.85 -10.88
N ILE A 430 -24.34 2.16 -11.08
CA ILE A 430 -25.34 3.07 -11.67
C ILE A 430 -24.72 3.83 -12.83
N GLU A 431 -25.35 3.79 -14.01
CA GLU A 431 -24.94 4.62 -15.15
C GLU A 431 -25.06 6.12 -14.83
N THR A 432 -24.09 6.91 -15.29
CA THR A 432 -24.09 8.37 -15.19
C THR A 432 -24.39 9.02 -16.55
N ALA A 433 -24.46 10.35 -16.59
CA ALA A 433 -24.58 11.11 -17.83
C ALA A 433 -23.24 11.29 -18.57
N LEU A 434 -22.13 10.77 -18.04
CA LEU A 434 -20.84 10.71 -18.73
C LEU A 434 -20.81 9.53 -19.70
N GLU A 435 -20.55 9.81 -20.98
CA GLU A 435 -20.37 8.81 -22.05
C GLU A 435 -18.89 8.77 -22.42
N GLU A 436 -18.22 7.62 -22.25
CA GLU A 436 -16.79 7.47 -22.49
C GLU A 436 -16.50 6.74 -23.81
N PRO A 437 -15.69 7.33 -24.73
CA PRO A 437 -15.16 6.61 -25.88
C PRO A 437 -14.38 5.35 -25.49
N GLY A 438 -13.72 5.37 -24.32
CA GLY A 438 -13.02 4.21 -23.75
C GLY A 438 -13.94 3.03 -23.44
N LEU A 439 -15.23 3.26 -23.18
CA LEU A 439 -16.26 2.22 -23.00
C LEU A 439 -17.01 1.92 -24.30
N GLY A 440 -16.45 2.27 -25.47
CA GLY A 440 -17.12 2.11 -26.77
C GLY A 440 -18.32 3.03 -26.97
N GLY A 441 -18.37 4.17 -26.26
CA GLY A 441 -19.51 5.10 -26.27
C GLY A 441 -20.63 4.75 -25.28
N ASN A 442 -20.45 3.73 -24.44
CA ASN A 442 -21.35 3.46 -23.32
C ASN A 442 -21.14 4.49 -22.18
N ARG A 443 -22.13 4.54 -21.27
CA ARG A 443 -22.09 5.39 -20.09
C ARG A 443 -21.13 4.85 -19.05
N GLN A 444 -20.35 5.75 -18.43
CA GLN A 444 -19.52 5.42 -17.29
C GLN A 444 -20.42 5.14 -16.08
N VAL A 445 -20.10 4.08 -15.34
CA VAL A 445 -20.84 3.66 -14.15
C VAL A 445 -20.19 4.20 -12.88
N LEU A 446 -21.00 4.38 -11.84
CA LEU A 446 -20.61 4.84 -10.52
C LEU A 446 -21.03 3.78 -9.48
N SER A 447 -20.13 3.44 -8.55
CA SER A 447 -20.40 2.50 -7.48
C SER A 447 -21.14 3.15 -6.30
N VAL A 448 -22.10 2.40 -5.75
CA VAL A 448 -22.85 2.79 -4.55
C VAL A 448 -22.56 1.85 -3.39
N GLU A 449 -22.17 2.42 -2.26
CA GLU A 449 -22.02 1.71 -0.99
C GLU A 449 -23.18 2.12 -0.07
N VAL A 450 -23.76 1.14 0.63
CA VAL A 450 -24.79 1.36 1.65
C VAL A 450 -24.36 0.58 2.89
N GLY A 451 -24.16 1.28 4.01
CA GLY A 451 -23.83 0.65 5.30
C GLY A 451 -25.07 0.10 6.02
N ASP A 452 -24.86 -0.95 6.83
CA ASP A 452 -25.88 -1.79 7.50
C ASP A 452 -26.67 -1.09 8.65
N GLU A 453 -27.02 0.19 8.52
CA GLU A 453 -27.88 0.87 9.49
C GLU A 453 -29.34 0.42 9.36
N THR A 454 -29.89 -0.12 10.44
CA THR A 454 -31.19 -0.82 10.45
C THR A 454 -32.41 0.11 10.56
N GLN A 455 -32.24 1.43 10.54
CA GLN A 455 -33.32 2.41 10.61
C GLN A 455 -33.66 3.00 9.23
N LYS A 456 -34.84 2.62 8.71
CA LYS A 456 -35.32 2.98 7.36
C LYS A 456 -35.42 4.49 7.07
N ASP A 457 -35.52 5.31 8.11
CA ASP A 457 -35.77 6.75 8.00
C ASP A 457 -34.48 7.58 7.96
N ASN A 458 -33.32 6.98 8.24
CA ASN A 458 -32.01 7.63 8.19
C ASN A 458 -31.07 7.06 7.09
N ALA A 459 -31.60 6.24 6.18
CA ALA A 459 -30.84 5.47 5.17
C ALA A 459 -30.00 6.30 4.16
N TRP A 460 -30.02 7.63 4.24
CA TRP A 460 -29.11 8.51 3.50
C TRP A 460 -27.78 8.74 4.22
N LYS A 461 -27.67 8.51 5.54
CA LYS A 461 -26.44 8.75 6.33
C LYS A 461 -25.35 7.72 6.08
N SER A 462 -25.74 6.46 5.85
CA SER A 462 -24.83 5.35 5.52
C SER A 462 -24.55 5.20 4.02
N LEU A 463 -25.02 6.16 3.20
CA LEU A 463 -24.95 6.12 1.74
C LEU A 463 -23.67 6.80 1.20
N ARG A 464 -23.01 6.14 0.25
CA ARG A 464 -21.85 6.69 -0.47
C ARG A 464 -21.92 6.45 -1.97
N PHE A 465 -21.42 7.43 -2.72
CA PHE A 465 -21.28 7.40 -4.18
C PHE A 465 -19.80 7.55 -4.52
N GLY A 466 -19.16 6.55 -5.12
CA GLY A 466 -17.71 6.60 -5.40
C GLY A 466 -16.86 6.84 -4.14
N GLY A 467 -17.31 6.36 -2.98
CA GLY A 467 -16.70 6.62 -1.67
C GLY A 467 -16.89 8.04 -1.11
N ALA A 468 -17.49 8.98 -1.85
CA ALA A 468 -17.95 10.25 -1.30
C ALA A 468 -19.20 10.01 -0.43
N THR A 469 -19.24 10.58 0.78
CA THR A 469 -20.33 10.36 1.74
C THR A 469 -21.39 11.46 1.60
N VAL A 470 -22.67 11.12 1.79
CA VAL A 470 -23.77 12.09 1.77
C VAL A 470 -23.79 12.91 3.07
N LEU A 471 -23.75 14.24 2.97
CA LEU A 471 -23.60 15.17 4.09
C LEU A 471 -24.92 15.55 4.78
N ARG A 472 -25.99 15.73 4.01
CA ARG A 472 -27.34 16.10 4.49
C ARG A 472 -28.42 15.37 3.69
N GLU A 473 -29.64 15.40 4.20
CA GLU A 473 -30.80 14.78 3.55
C GLU A 473 -30.98 15.29 2.11
N PRO A 474 -31.26 14.42 1.12
CA PRO A 474 -31.34 14.83 -0.27
C PRO A 474 -32.61 15.64 -0.55
N VAL A 475 -32.45 16.78 -1.22
CA VAL A 475 -33.54 17.71 -1.53
C VAL A 475 -34.25 17.28 -2.82
N GLU A 476 -35.57 17.15 -2.77
CA GLU A 476 -36.40 16.78 -3.91
C GLU A 476 -36.94 18.02 -4.63
N VAL A 477 -36.68 18.13 -5.93
CA VAL A 477 -37.02 19.29 -6.77
C VAL A 477 -38.11 18.88 -7.77
N ASN A 478 -39.25 19.57 -7.68
CA ASN A 478 -40.40 19.43 -8.60
C ASN A 478 -40.84 17.97 -8.84
N ASN A 479 -40.72 17.10 -7.82
CA ASN A 479 -40.95 15.64 -7.83
C ASN A 479 -40.10 14.81 -8.83
N ASN A 480 -39.45 15.42 -9.82
CA ASN A 480 -38.70 14.76 -10.90
C ASN A 480 -37.21 14.58 -10.57
N THR A 481 -36.60 15.56 -9.89
CA THR A 481 -35.15 15.67 -9.68
C THR A 481 -34.81 15.56 -8.20
N LEU A 482 -33.63 15.03 -7.88
CA LEU A 482 -33.18 14.76 -6.51
C LEU A 482 -31.72 15.17 -6.34
N ILE A 483 -31.43 16.04 -5.37
CA ILE A 483 -30.08 16.59 -5.14
C ILE A 483 -29.47 15.96 -3.89
N TYR A 484 -28.36 15.25 -4.05
CA TYR A 484 -27.54 14.71 -2.96
C TYR A 484 -26.32 15.60 -2.74
N PHE A 485 -25.98 15.85 -1.47
CA PHE A 485 -24.83 16.67 -1.10
C PHE A 485 -23.65 15.80 -0.69
N ILE A 486 -22.53 15.92 -1.39
CA ILE A 486 -21.40 14.98 -1.30
C ILE A 486 -20.19 15.57 -0.58
N SER A 487 -19.50 14.74 0.21
CA SER A 487 -18.35 15.14 1.04
C SER A 487 -17.06 15.48 0.28
N ARG A 488 -17.05 15.25 -1.04
CA ARG A 488 -15.97 15.55 -2.00
C ARG A 488 -16.57 15.46 -3.42
N PRO A 489 -16.05 16.18 -4.42
CA PRO A 489 -16.38 15.90 -5.81
C PRO A 489 -15.93 14.48 -6.17
N ILE A 490 -16.68 13.85 -7.06
CA ILE A 490 -16.44 12.49 -7.55
C ILE A 490 -15.69 12.61 -8.88
N THR A 491 -14.41 12.27 -8.89
CA THR A 491 -13.59 12.26 -10.11
C THR A 491 -13.95 11.05 -10.99
N PRO A 492 -14.01 11.20 -12.33
CA PRO A 492 -14.20 10.08 -13.23
C PRO A 492 -12.99 9.12 -13.17
N PRO A 493 -13.18 7.80 -13.33
CA PRO A 493 -12.07 6.85 -13.32
C PRO A 493 -11.03 7.15 -14.41
N SER A 494 -9.75 7.09 -14.06
CA SER A 494 -8.63 7.28 -14.98
C SER A 494 -8.33 6.02 -15.79
N ASP A 495 -7.26 6.03 -16.59
CA ASP A 495 -6.82 4.85 -17.33
C ASP A 495 -6.55 3.66 -16.37
N ALA A 496 -6.68 2.43 -16.89
CA ALA A 496 -6.60 1.21 -16.11
C ALA A 496 -5.24 1.02 -15.43
N PHE A 497 -4.15 1.49 -16.03
CA PHE A 497 -2.84 1.45 -15.38
C PHE A 497 -2.70 2.53 -14.31
N ASP A 498 -3.21 3.72 -14.55
CA ASP A 498 -3.01 4.86 -13.64
C ASP A 498 -3.93 4.76 -12.40
N THR A 499 -5.07 4.09 -12.55
CA THR A 499 -5.95 3.63 -11.44
C THR A 499 -5.26 2.60 -10.54
N VAL A 500 -4.40 1.75 -11.10
CA VAL A 500 -3.82 0.57 -10.42
C VAL A 500 -2.37 0.82 -9.96
N LEU A 501 -1.66 1.82 -10.51
CA LEU A 501 -0.31 2.23 -10.09
C LEU A 501 -0.12 2.42 -8.56
N PRO A 502 -1.09 2.94 -7.78
CA PRO A 502 -0.98 3.01 -6.33
C PRO A 502 -1.04 1.66 -5.59
N MET A 503 -1.49 0.60 -6.26
CA MET A 503 -1.71 -0.73 -5.65
C MET A 503 -0.41 -1.55 -5.67
N LEU A 504 0.40 -1.40 -4.61
CA LEU A 504 1.69 -2.07 -4.46
C LEU A 504 1.63 -3.59 -4.69
N ASP A 505 0.53 -4.24 -4.29
CA ASP A 505 0.29 -5.68 -4.44
C ASP A 505 0.17 -6.17 -5.88
N LEU A 506 0.06 -5.26 -6.86
CA LEU A 506 -0.09 -5.55 -8.29
C LEU A 506 1.13 -5.10 -9.12
N SER A 507 2.15 -4.54 -8.47
CA SER A 507 3.29 -3.87 -9.10
C SER A 507 4.17 -4.75 -10.00
N LEU A 508 4.31 -6.06 -9.73
CA LEU A 508 5.04 -6.98 -10.62
C LEU A 508 4.35 -7.13 -11.98
N PHE A 509 3.01 -7.19 -12.00
CA PHE A 509 2.27 -7.26 -13.26
C PHE A 509 2.41 -5.94 -14.03
N ILE A 510 2.25 -4.79 -13.37
CA ILE A 510 2.43 -3.47 -14.00
C ILE A 510 3.85 -3.33 -14.59
N ALA A 511 4.89 -3.70 -13.83
CA ALA A 511 6.27 -3.69 -14.32
C ALA A 511 6.46 -4.59 -15.56
N SER A 512 5.85 -5.78 -15.57
CA SER A 512 5.89 -6.67 -16.73
C SER A 512 5.20 -6.05 -17.96
N VAL A 513 4.04 -5.38 -17.78
CA VAL A 513 3.36 -4.64 -18.86
C VAL A 513 4.21 -3.49 -19.37
N LEU A 514 4.81 -2.68 -18.49
CA LEU A 514 5.66 -1.54 -18.87
C LEU A 514 6.96 -1.95 -19.57
N SER A 515 7.43 -3.20 -19.40
CA SER A 515 8.55 -3.77 -20.18
C SER A 515 8.14 -4.32 -21.55
N SER A 516 6.84 -4.52 -21.76
CA SER A 516 6.23 -5.08 -22.98
C SER A 516 5.83 -3.97 -23.96
N SER A 517 5.42 -4.33 -25.19
CA SER A 517 4.72 -3.42 -26.11
C SER A 517 3.18 -3.44 -25.96
N VAL A 518 2.67 -4.21 -24.99
CA VAL A 518 1.22 -4.45 -24.81
C VAL A 518 0.53 -3.34 -24.02
N GLY A 519 1.25 -2.54 -23.23
CA GLY A 519 0.67 -1.43 -22.45
C GLY A 519 -0.14 -0.47 -23.33
N ASP A 520 0.49 0.10 -24.37
CA ASP A 520 -0.17 1.01 -25.30
C ASP A 520 -1.34 0.35 -26.05
N LYS A 521 -1.22 -0.95 -26.35
CA LYS A 521 -2.31 -1.71 -27.00
C LYS A 521 -3.52 -1.84 -26.08
N ILE A 522 -3.33 -2.04 -24.77
CA ILE A 522 -4.42 -2.09 -23.79
C ILE A 522 -5.02 -0.68 -23.59
N ARG A 523 -4.19 0.37 -23.40
CA ARG A 523 -4.66 1.76 -23.24
C ARG A 523 -5.56 2.21 -24.41
N ASN A 524 -5.20 1.83 -25.64
CA ASN A 524 -5.94 2.19 -26.86
C ASN A 524 -7.12 1.25 -27.22
N THR A 525 -7.35 0.14 -26.49
CA THR A 525 -8.46 -0.79 -26.78
C THR A 525 -9.66 -0.49 -25.90
N SER A 526 -10.74 0.03 -26.50
CA SER A 526 -11.98 0.30 -25.78
C SER A 526 -12.72 -0.97 -25.35
N SER A 527 -13.50 -0.86 -24.28
CA SER A 527 -14.33 -1.92 -23.69
C SER A 527 -13.54 -3.14 -23.18
N THR A 528 -12.37 -2.92 -22.56
CA THR A 528 -11.48 -3.98 -22.06
C THR A 528 -11.71 -4.26 -20.57
N SER A 529 -11.90 -5.53 -20.19
CA SER A 529 -11.83 -5.96 -18.78
C SER A 529 -10.46 -6.58 -18.50
N LEU A 530 -9.73 -6.08 -17.50
CA LEU A 530 -8.34 -6.49 -17.22
C LEU A 530 -8.25 -7.27 -15.91
N LEU A 531 -7.68 -8.48 -15.97
CA LEU A 531 -7.54 -9.38 -14.82
C LEU A 531 -6.10 -9.32 -14.31
N ILE A 532 -5.85 -8.73 -13.14
CA ILE A 532 -4.49 -8.48 -12.65
C ILE A 532 -4.15 -9.42 -11.49
N PRO A 533 -3.13 -10.30 -11.63
CA PRO A 533 -2.69 -11.18 -10.56
C PRO A 533 -1.83 -10.44 -9.52
N HIS A 534 -2.02 -10.77 -8.24
CA HIS A 534 -1.20 -10.24 -7.15
C HIS A 534 0.27 -10.68 -7.23
N ASN A 535 1.20 -9.91 -6.66
CA ASN A 535 2.63 -10.20 -6.65
C ASN A 535 2.99 -11.66 -6.24
N PRO A 536 2.37 -12.28 -5.21
CA PRO A 536 2.67 -13.67 -4.83
C PRO A 536 2.29 -14.72 -5.89
N ALA A 537 1.50 -14.37 -6.91
CA ALA A 537 1.24 -15.23 -8.07
C ALA A 537 2.54 -15.55 -8.83
N PHE A 538 3.46 -14.59 -8.96
CA PHE A 538 4.74 -14.78 -9.63
C PHE A 538 5.68 -15.71 -8.85
N GLU A 539 5.52 -15.81 -7.53
CA GLU A 539 6.22 -16.79 -6.70
C GLU A 539 5.56 -18.17 -6.78
N ARG A 540 4.22 -18.22 -6.70
CA ARG A 540 3.42 -19.46 -6.86
C ARG A 540 3.47 -20.06 -8.27
N LEU A 541 3.83 -19.31 -9.30
CA LEU A 541 4.08 -19.85 -10.64
C LEU A 541 5.41 -20.63 -10.71
N GLY A 542 6.28 -20.47 -9.71
CA GLY A 542 7.64 -20.96 -9.69
C GLY A 542 8.61 -19.92 -10.25
N LEU A 543 9.64 -19.58 -9.45
CA LEU A 543 10.60 -18.51 -9.76
C LEU A 543 11.24 -18.65 -11.15
N LEU A 544 11.51 -19.87 -11.63
CA LEU A 544 12.08 -20.08 -12.97
C LEU A 544 11.11 -19.75 -14.11
N VAL A 545 9.79 -19.88 -13.89
CA VAL A 545 8.78 -19.48 -14.89
C VAL A 545 8.71 -17.95 -14.96
N SER A 546 8.69 -17.29 -13.81
CA SER A 546 8.66 -15.82 -13.72
C SER A 546 9.97 -15.19 -14.24
N GLU A 547 11.13 -15.75 -13.91
CA GLU A 547 12.42 -15.34 -14.49
C GLU A 547 12.49 -15.61 -16.00
N TYR A 548 11.91 -16.71 -16.50
CA TYR A 548 11.81 -16.95 -17.93
C TYR A 548 10.92 -15.90 -18.61
N LEU A 549 9.72 -15.61 -18.07
CA LEU A 549 8.78 -14.65 -18.67
C LEU A 549 9.29 -13.20 -18.63
N LEU A 550 10.06 -12.82 -17.61
CA LEU A 550 10.67 -11.49 -17.50
C LEU A 550 12.01 -11.36 -18.26
N ALA A 551 12.56 -12.46 -18.81
CA ALA A 551 13.80 -12.41 -19.59
C ALA A 551 13.59 -11.80 -20.98
N ALA A 552 14.49 -10.91 -21.42
CA ALA A 552 14.42 -10.28 -22.74
C ALA A 552 14.33 -11.27 -23.93
N SER A 553 14.71 -12.54 -23.75
CA SER A 553 14.65 -13.58 -24.80
C SER A 553 13.31 -14.31 -24.93
N SER A 554 12.28 -13.93 -24.16
CA SER A 554 10.93 -14.52 -24.14
C SER A 554 9.79 -13.52 -24.36
N LYS A 555 10.10 -12.25 -24.67
CA LYS A 555 9.12 -11.14 -24.74
C LYS A 555 7.83 -11.46 -25.50
N SER A 556 7.92 -12.22 -26.61
CA SER A 556 6.74 -12.64 -27.38
C SER A 556 5.80 -13.61 -26.65
N ASP A 557 6.31 -14.39 -25.71
CA ASP A 557 5.49 -15.27 -24.87
C ASP A 557 4.93 -14.52 -23.64
N LEU A 558 5.68 -13.57 -23.07
CA LEU A 558 5.14 -12.62 -22.08
C LEU A 558 3.98 -11.80 -22.67
N GLU A 559 4.13 -11.25 -23.88
CA GLU A 559 3.10 -10.42 -24.53
C GLU A 559 1.80 -11.19 -24.79
N LYS A 560 1.87 -12.51 -25.09
CA LYS A 560 0.69 -13.38 -25.14
C LYS A 560 0.06 -13.57 -23.76
N VAL A 561 0.85 -13.85 -22.72
CA VAL A 561 0.35 -13.99 -21.34
C VAL A 561 -0.38 -12.72 -20.91
N LEU A 562 0.19 -11.54 -21.15
CA LEU A 562 -0.42 -10.25 -20.82
C LEU A 562 -1.73 -10.02 -21.59
N LEU A 563 -1.77 -10.33 -22.89
CA LEU A 563 -2.99 -10.23 -23.70
C LEU A 563 -4.06 -11.27 -23.32
N HIS A 564 -3.68 -12.41 -22.72
CA HIS A 564 -4.62 -13.40 -22.17
C HIS A 564 -5.30 -12.92 -20.88
N HIS A 565 -4.68 -11.99 -20.15
CA HIS A 565 -5.28 -11.37 -18.96
C HIS A 565 -6.25 -10.23 -19.30
N ALA A 566 -6.34 -9.80 -20.58
CA ALA A 566 -7.28 -8.80 -21.06
C ALA A 566 -8.46 -9.45 -21.80
N LEU A 567 -9.68 -9.28 -21.29
CA LEU A 567 -10.93 -9.71 -21.92
C LEU A 567 -11.41 -8.66 -22.94
N SER A 568 -11.90 -9.11 -24.09
CA SER A 568 -12.37 -8.26 -25.19
C SER A 568 -13.78 -7.66 -25.00
N SER A 569 -14.25 -7.57 -23.75
CA SER A 569 -15.54 -6.97 -23.38
C SER A 569 -15.57 -6.64 -21.89
N VAL A 570 -16.14 -5.50 -21.50
CA VAL A 570 -16.36 -5.13 -20.09
C VAL A 570 -17.31 -6.13 -19.42
N ARG A 571 -16.92 -6.65 -18.26
CA ARG A 571 -17.71 -7.60 -17.45
C ARG A 571 -17.62 -7.28 -15.96
N TYR A 572 -18.59 -6.53 -15.42
CA TYR A 572 -18.65 -6.24 -13.99
C TYR A 572 -18.87 -7.50 -13.15
N ALA A 573 -18.45 -7.47 -11.88
CA ALA A 573 -18.40 -8.62 -10.98
C ALA A 573 -19.72 -9.38 -10.85
N GLU A 574 -20.86 -8.69 -10.81
CA GLU A 574 -22.20 -9.33 -10.79
C GLU A 574 -22.41 -10.24 -12.01
N THR A 575 -21.95 -9.82 -13.20
CA THR A 575 -22.09 -10.60 -14.44
C THR A 575 -21.20 -11.84 -14.48
N LEU A 576 -20.12 -11.83 -13.69
CA LEU A 576 -19.18 -12.94 -13.50
C LEU A 576 -19.66 -13.93 -12.42
N GLN A 577 -20.32 -13.44 -11.37
CA GLN A 577 -20.94 -14.28 -10.34
C GLN A 577 -22.22 -15.00 -10.82
N ASN A 578 -22.97 -14.39 -11.75
CA ASN A 578 -24.26 -14.91 -12.24
C ASN A 578 -24.11 -15.95 -13.37
N GLY A 579 -23.58 -17.13 -13.01
CA GLY A 579 -23.54 -18.32 -13.84
C GLY A 579 -22.87 -19.52 -13.14
N THR A 580 -23.09 -20.74 -13.63
CA THR A 580 -22.37 -21.94 -13.18
C THR A 580 -21.05 -22.12 -13.92
N GLN A 581 -21.06 -21.93 -15.24
CA GLN A 581 -19.87 -21.92 -16.09
C GLN A 581 -20.10 -21.00 -17.31
N ARG A 582 -19.11 -20.17 -17.66
CA ARG A 582 -19.11 -19.31 -18.87
C ARG A 582 -17.71 -19.23 -19.47
N THR A 583 -17.63 -18.98 -20.78
CA THR A 583 -16.37 -18.68 -21.49
C THR A 583 -16.37 -17.24 -22.02
N PHE A 584 -15.19 -16.62 -22.03
CA PHE A 584 -14.99 -15.23 -22.48
C PHE A 584 -13.72 -15.13 -23.33
N ALA A 585 -13.79 -14.42 -24.45
CA ALA A 585 -12.65 -14.23 -25.35
C ALA A 585 -11.64 -13.21 -24.81
N THR A 586 -10.34 -13.49 -24.99
CA THR A 586 -9.24 -12.59 -24.61
C THR A 586 -8.65 -11.85 -25.80
N MET A 587 -7.91 -10.78 -25.54
CA MET A 587 -7.20 -9.99 -26.56
C MET A 587 -5.99 -10.71 -27.19
N GLU A 588 -5.67 -11.91 -26.71
CA GLU A 588 -4.74 -12.86 -27.35
C GLU A 588 -5.44 -13.74 -28.39
N GLY A 589 -6.76 -13.91 -28.30
CA GLY A 589 -7.57 -14.75 -29.20
C GLY A 589 -7.92 -16.13 -28.65
N SER A 590 -7.54 -16.45 -27.41
CA SER A 590 -7.97 -17.66 -26.70
C SER A 590 -9.01 -17.38 -25.61
N ASP A 591 -9.75 -18.41 -25.20
CA ASP A 591 -10.84 -18.29 -24.22
C ASP A 591 -10.34 -18.41 -22.77
N LEU A 592 -10.97 -17.66 -21.87
CA LEU A 592 -10.97 -17.91 -20.42
C LEU A 592 -12.27 -18.55 -20.00
N SER A 593 -12.19 -19.57 -19.15
CA SER A 593 -13.36 -20.25 -18.58
C SER A 593 -13.53 -19.85 -17.11
N ILE A 594 -14.73 -19.41 -16.74
CA ILE A 594 -15.06 -19.01 -15.37
C ILE A 594 -16.08 -19.99 -14.82
N SER A 595 -15.80 -20.50 -13.62
CA SER A 595 -16.59 -21.51 -12.91
C SER A 595 -16.85 -21.06 -11.47
N ARG A 596 -18.03 -21.37 -10.94
CA ARG A 596 -18.43 -21.01 -9.57
C ARG A 596 -18.56 -22.25 -8.69
N GLU A 597 -17.92 -22.24 -7.53
CA GLU A 597 -18.02 -23.32 -6.56
C GLU A 597 -19.22 -23.10 -5.62
N LYS A 598 -19.69 -24.18 -4.97
CA LYS A 598 -20.80 -24.17 -4.01
C LYS A 598 -20.59 -23.20 -2.84
N ASN A 599 -19.34 -22.89 -2.51
CA ASN A 599 -18.94 -21.96 -1.45
C ASN A 599 -19.10 -20.47 -1.85
N GLY A 600 -19.48 -20.19 -3.10
CA GLY A 600 -19.62 -18.83 -3.64
C GLY A 600 -18.35 -18.26 -4.28
N THR A 601 -17.20 -18.90 -4.05
CA THR A 601 -15.91 -18.61 -4.71
C THR A 601 -16.02 -18.78 -6.23
N VAL A 602 -15.36 -17.87 -6.96
CA VAL A 602 -15.29 -17.85 -8.43
C VAL A 602 -13.86 -18.16 -8.85
N PHE A 603 -13.70 -19.14 -9.75
CA PHE A 603 -12.41 -19.58 -10.27
C PHE A 603 -12.34 -19.41 -11.79
N VAL A 604 -11.24 -18.83 -12.26
CA VAL A 604 -10.88 -18.69 -13.67
C VAL A 604 -9.88 -19.80 -14.03
N SER A 605 -10.17 -20.56 -15.07
CA SER A 605 -9.27 -21.54 -15.69
C SER A 605 -8.89 -21.09 -17.10
N ALA A 606 -7.59 -21.08 -17.38
CA ALA A 606 -7.00 -20.64 -18.65
C ALA A 606 -7.26 -21.63 -19.80
N SER A 607 -6.96 -21.23 -21.03
CA SER A 607 -6.98 -22.13 -22.19
C SER A 607 -5.80 -23.11 -22.23
N GLY A 608 -4.71 -22.78 -21.54
CA GLY A 608 -3.47 -23.56 -21.46
C GLY A 608 -3.02 -23.80 -20.02
N GLY A 609 -1.71 -23.87 -19.80
CA GLY A 609 -1.13 -24.23 -18.50
C GLY A 609 -1.05 -25.75 -18.28
N TRP A 610 -1.29 -26.19 -17.04
CA TRP A 610 -1.35 -27.61 -16.65
C TRP A 610 -2.73 -28.01 -16.14
N ALA A 611 -3.05 -29.31 -16.21
CA ALA A 611 -4.31 -29.84 -15.72
C ALA A 611 -4.51 -29.51 -14.22
N GLY A 612 -5.61 -28.82 -13.90
CA GLY A 612 -5.94 -28.35 -12.55
C GLY A 612 -5.63 -26.86 -12.29
N MET A 613 -4.86 -26.19 -13.15
CA MET A 613 -4.50 -24.78 -12.99
C MET A 613 -5.74 -23.87 -12.98
N LYS A 614 -5.94 -23.15 -11.87
CA LYS A 614 -7.03 -22.19 -11.66
C LYS A 614 -6.53 -21.00 -10.86
N ALA A 615 -7.02 -19.81 -11.17
CA ALA A 615 -6.89 -18.62 -10.34
C ALA A 615 -8.23 -18.31 -9.66
N GLN A 616 -8.23 -17.96 -8.38
CA GLN A 616 -9.39 -17.37 -7.73
C GLN A 616 -9.57 -15.92 -8.21
N LEU A 617 -10.81 -15.55 -8.56
CA LEU A 617 -11.19 -14.18 -8.88
C LEU A 617 -11.67 -13.48 -7.60
N HIS A 618 -11.00 -12.40 -7.22
CA HIS A 618 -11.51 -11.50 -6.19
C HIS A 618 -12.53 -10.57 -6.85
N THR A 619 -13.82 -10.83 -6.61
CA THR A 619 -14.93 -10.15 -7.27
C THR A 619 -15.13 -8.74 -6.73
N ARG A 620 -14.31 -7.81 -7.22
CA ARG A 620 -14.33 -6.38 -6.95
C ARG A 620 -14.28 -5.64 -8.27
N ASP A 621 -15.09 -4.59 -8.43
CA ASP A 621 -15.09 -3.73 -9.60
C ASP A 621 -14.19 -2.51 -9.35
N ILE A 622 -12.94 -2.57 -9.84
CA ILE A 622 -12.07 -1.40 -9.93
C ILE A 622 -12.37 -0.73 -11.27
N LEU A 623 -13.23 0.27 -11.27
CA LEU A 623 -13.70 0.97 -12.48
C LEU A 623 -12.55 1.76 -13.13
N THR A 624 -12.53 1.81 -14.47
CA THR A 624 -11.51 2.54 -15.26
C THR A 624 -12.15 3.25 -16.45
N GLN A 625 -11.41 4.13 -17.14
CA GLN A 625 -11.90 4.81 -18.34
C GLN A 625 -12.18 3.84 -19.52
N THR A 626 -11.49 2.70 -19.57
CA THR A 626 -11.56 1.71 -20.66
C THR A 626 -12.40 0.47 -20.32
N GLY A 627 -12.81 0.31 -19.06
CA GLY A 627 -13.65 -0.81 -18.59
C GLY A 627 -13.56 -1.01 -17.09
N VAL A 628 -13.10 -2.19 -16.68
CA VAL A 628 -12.98 -2.57 -15.26
C VAL A 628 -11.79 -3.51 -15.04
N VAL A 629 -11.10 -3.33 -13.92
CA VAL A 629 -10.04 -4.19 -13.41
C VAL A 629 -10.59 -5.12 -12.33
N HIS A 630 -10.13 -6.37 -12.33
CA HIS A 630 -10.36 -7.34 -11.26
C HIS A 630 -9.05 -7.93 -10.76
N GLU A 631 -9.00 -8.26 -9.47
CA GLU A 631 -7.85 -8.86 -8.80
C GLU A 631 -7.89 -10.40 -8.93
N LEU A 632 -6.77 -11.04 -9.28
CA LEU A 632 -6.61 -12.51 -9.40
C LEU A 632 -5.61 -13.05 -8.38
N SER A 633 -5.85 -14.28 -7.90
CA SER A 633 -4.86 -14.98 -7.08
C SER A 633 -3.62 -15.40 -7.87
N ASP A 634 -3.77 -15.85 -9.13
CA ASP A 634 -2.71 -16.54 -9.87
C ASP A 634 -2.70 -16.19 -11.37
N ILE A 635 -1.55 -16.37 -12.02
CA ILE A 635 -1.29 -16.00 -13.42
C ILE A 635 -1.89 -17.03 -14.38
N LEU A 636 -2.60 -16.58 -15.42
CA LEU A 636 -3.25 -17.41 -16.43
C LEU A 636 -2.36 -17.60 -17.67
N ILE A 637 -2.07 -18.85 -18.06
CA ILE A 637 -1.21 -19.18 -19.22
C ILE A 637 -2.09 -19.56 -20.43
N PRO A 638 -2.01 -18.83 -21.57
CA PRO A 638 -2.74 -19.20 -22.80
C PRO A 638 -2.13 -20.45 -23.45
N ARG A 639 -2.95 -21.20 -24.19
CA ARG A 639 -2.52 -22.40 -24.94
C ARG A 639 -1.44 -22.14 -26.01
N SER A 640 -1.17 -20.88 -26.35
CA SER A 640 -0.16 -20.45 -27.34
C SER A 640 1.24 -20.26 -26.73
N VAL A 641 1.40 -20.50 -25.43
CA VAL A 641 2.67 -20.41 -24.68
C VAL A 641 3.02 -21.79 -24.12
N GLU A 642 3.83 -22.53 -24.88
CA GLU A 642 4.42 -23.79 -24.41
C GLU A 642 5.68 -23.51 -23.60
N LEU A 643 5.70 -23.91 -22.33
CA LEU A 643 6.86 -23.83 -21.43
C LEU A 643 7.56 -25.19 -21.42
N THR A 644 8.61 -25.32 -22.22
CA THR A 644 9.48 -26.51 -22.26
C THR A 644 10.57 -26.42 -21.20
N ILE A 645 11.16 -27.55 -20.81
CA ILE A 645 12.31 -27.60 -19.90
C ILE A 645 13.49 -26.79 -20.48
N ALA A 646 13.71 -26.85 -21.80
CA ALA A 646 14.70 -26.03 -22.50
C ALA A 646 14.49 -24.52 -22.31
N LYS A 647 13.25 -24.03 -22.37
CA LYS A 647 12.90 -22.62 -22.16
C LYS A 647 13.21 -22.18 -20.73
N LEU A 648 12.73 -22.93 -19.74
CA LEU A 648 12.96 -22.64 -18.32
C LEU A 648 14.45 -22.62 -17.97
N MET A 649 15.24 -23.53 -18.56
CA MET A 649 16.68 -23.61 -18.29
C MET A 649 17.53 -22.52 -18.93
N LYS A 650 17.01 -21.81 -19.93
CA LYS A 650 17.73 -20.84 -20.76
C LYS A 650 18.35 -19.67 -19.97
N ALA A 651 17.87 -19.41 -18.75
CA ALA A 651 18.35 -18.33 -17.89
C ALA A 651 19.53 -18.70 -16.96
N LYS A 652 19.59 -19.94 -16.42
CA LYS A 652 20.46 -20.27 -15.26
C LYS A 652 21.05 -21.71 -15.19
N GLY A 653 21.02 -22.48 -16.27
CA GLY A 653 21.68 -23.80 -16.31
C GLY A 653 22.01 -24.28 -17.73
N SER A 654 22.70 -23.41 -18.46
CA SER A 654 23.16 -23.65 -19.83
C SER A 654 24.09 -24.87 -19.96
N THR A 655 24.89 -25.14 -18.93
CA THR A 655 25.83 -26.28 -18.87
C THR A 655 25.08 -27.61 -18.80
N MET A 656 24.03 -27.70 -17.99
CA MET A 656 23.22 -28.91 -17.86
C MET A 656 22.42 -29.18 -19.15
N VAL A 657 21.90 -28.15 -19.82
CA VAL A 657 21.27 -28.27 -21.15
C VAL A 657 22.26 -28.86 -22.17
N SER A 658 23.52 -28.41 -22.17
CA SER A 658 24.60 -28.99 -22.98
C SER A 658 24.86 -30.46 -22.63
N MET A 659 24.92 -30.83 -21.33
CA MET A 659 25.11 -32.21 -20.88
C MET A 659 23.97 -33.15 -21.32
N VAL A 660 22.71 -32.74 -21.11
CA VAL A 660 21.51 -33.51 -21.50
C VAL A 660 21.45 -33.70 -23.02
N THR A 661 21.80 -32.67 -23.79
CA THR A 661 21.88 -32.74 -25.26
C THR A 661 22.97 -33.72 -25.71
N LYS A 662 24.18 -33.63 -25.15
CA LYS A 662 25.30 -34.55 -25.46
C LYS A 662 25.05 -35.99 -25.00
N ALA A 663 24.24 -36.20 -23.98
CA ALA A 663 23.81 -37.53 -23.53
C ALA A 663 22.79 -38.20 -24.50
N GLY A 664 22.19 -37.46 -25.44
CA GLY A 664 21.14 -37.97 -26.34
C GLY A 664 19.74 -38.00 -25.69
N LEU A 665 19.47 -37.03 -24.81
CA LEU A 665 18.22 -36.88 -24.05
C LEU A 665 17.54 -35.53 -24.35
N ASP A 666 17.76 -34.98 -25.54
CA ASP A 666 17.20 -33.71 -26.04
C ASP A 666 15.66 -33.69 -26.11
N TRP A 667 15.05 -34.85 -26.38
CA TRP A 667 13.59 -35.04 -26.33
C TRP A 667 12.99 -34.69 -24.96
N VAL A 668 13.73 -34.92 -23.86
CA VAL A 668 13.32 -34.52 -22.50
C VAL A 668 13.26 -33.00 -22.37
N LEU A 669 14.24 -32.28 -22.94
CA LEU A 669 14.32 -30.82 -22.89
C LEU A 669 13.15 -30.16 -23.63
N ASN A 670 12.67 -30.78 -24.71
CA ASN A 670 11.49 -30.35 -25.47
C ASN A 670 10.17 -30.81 -24.81
N GLY A 671 10.20 -31.89 -24.02
CA GLY A 671 9.00 -32.53 -23.47
C GLY A 671 8.25 -33.37 -24.50
N THR A 672 8.96 -33.91 -25.50
CA THR A 672 8.44 -34.82 -26.53
C THR A 672 8.62 -36.29 -26.10
N ALA A 673 7.96 -37.21 -26.81
CA ALA A 673 8.23 -38.64 -26.65
C ALA A 673 9.69 -38.98 -27.04
N PRO A 674 10.27 -40.07 -26.47
CA PRO A 674 11.57 -40.56 -26.89
C PRO A 674 11.55 -41.06 -28.34
N PRO A 675 12.68 -41.02 -29.07
CA PRO A 675 12.74 -41.48 -30.46
C PRO A 675 12.27 -42.93 -30.65
N GLU A 676 11.51 -43.17 -31.72
CA GLU A 676 11.05 -44.51 -32.09
C GLU A 676 12.22 -45.47 -32.34
N GLY A 677 12.10 -46.71 -31.88
CA GLY A 677 13.18 -47.71 -31.94
C GLY A 677 14.32 -47.48 -30.93
N SER A 678 14.22 -46.50 -30.03
CA SER A 678 15.16 -46.38 -28.90
C SER A 678 14.74 -47.24 -27.69
N TRP A 679 15.72 -47.70 -26.90
CA TRP A 679 15.50 -48.42 -25.64
C TRP A 679 14.58 -47.68 -24.65
N TRP A 680 14.56 -46.35 -24.71
CA TRP A 680 13.68 -45.49 -23.94
C TRP A 680 12.20 -45.66 -24.33
N ALA A 681 11.91 -45.83 -25.63
CA ALA A 681 10.57 -46.11 -26.13
C ALA A 681 10.12 -47.53 -25.76
N GLU A 682 11.01 -48.53 -25.89
CA GLU A 682 10.72 -49.93 -25.53
C GLU A 682 10.35 -50.11 -24.04
N LYS A 683 10.94 -49.30 -23.14
CA LYS A 683 10.57 -49.27 -21.71
C LYS A 683 9.29 -48.50 -21.38
N GLY A 684 8.55 -48.01 -22.38
CA GLY A 684 7.23 -47.40 -22.18
C GLY A 684 7.23 -45.97 -21.65
N PHE A 685 8.38 -45.28 -21.64
CA PHE A 685 8.52 -43.93 -21.09
C PHE A 685 7.80 -42.82 -21.90
N GLY A 686 7.14 -43.15 -23.01
CA GLY A 686 6.51 -42.18 -23.94
C GLY A 686 5.24 -41.47 -23.45
N LYS A 687 4.86 -41.58 -22.17
CA LYS A 687 3.72 -40.87 -21.56
C LYS A 687 4.03 -40.18 -20.22
N ALA A 688 5.28 -40.23 -19.76
CA ALA A 688 5.68 -39.58 -18.51
C ALA A 688 5.97 -38.08 -18.71
N GLY A 689 5.58 -37.25 -17.74
CA GLY A 689 6.20 -35.95 -17.56
C GLY A 689 7.59 -36.12 -16.93
N TRP A 690 8.48 -35.15 -17.08
CA TRP A 690 9.86 -35.25 -16.56
C TRP A 690 10.15 -34.12 -15.60
N VAL A 691 10.74 -34.44 -14.44
CA VAL A 691 11.30 -33.45 -13.52
C VAL A 691 12.82 -33.52 -13.62
N LEU A 692 13.42 -32.44 -14.15
CA LEU A 692 14.87 -32.27 -14.23
C LEU A 692 15.38 -31.57 -12.96
N LEU A 693 16.21 -32.26 -12.20
CA LEU A 693 17.06 -31.64 -11.18
C LEU A 693 18.22 -30.94 -11.91
N CYS A 694 18.31 -29.62 -11.86
CA CYS A 694 19.36 -28.89 -12.55
C CYS A 694 20.28 -28.14 -11.58
N PRO A 695 21.58 -28.47 -11.53
CA PRO A 695 22.56 -27.63 -10.84
C PRO A 695 22.63 -26.24 -11.47
N THR A 696 23.01 -25.24 -10.68
CA THR A 696 23.40 -23.92 -11.21
C THR A 696 24.64 -24.03 -12.10
N ASP A 697 24.80 -23.14 -13.09
CA ASP A 697 26.04 -23.09 -13.90
C ASP A 697 27.31 -22.90 -13.02
N ASP A 698 27.16 -22.27 -11.85
CA ASP A 698 28.20 -22.12 -10.83
C ASP A 698 28.65 -23.44 -10.19
N ALA A 699 27.76 -24.43 -10.03
CA ALA A 699 28.09 -25.74 -9.46
C ALA A 699 29.12 -26.52 -10.30
N PHE A 700 29.21 -26.23 -11.61
CA PHE A 700 30.12 -26.89 -12.52
C PHE A 700 31.56 -26.37 -12.45
N LYS A 701 31.83 -25.24 -11.79
CA LYS A 701 33.16 -24.58 -11.72
C LYS A 701 34.28 -25.48 -11.17
N ASN A 702 33.94 -26.46 -10.33
CA ASN A 702 34.90 -27.38 -9.70
C ASN A 702 35.12 -28.68 -10.49
N TYR A 703 34.50 -28.83 -11.68
CA TYR A 703 34.52 -30.06 -12.47
C TYR A 703 35.20 -29.88 -13.83
N ASN A 704 35.99 -30.88 -14.23
CA ASN A 704 36.63 -30.91 -15.55
C ASN A 704 35.60 -31.29 -16.63
N LEU A 705 34.88 -30.29 -17.15
CA LEU A 705 33.82 -30.50 -18.14
C LEU A 705 34.30 -31.19 -19.42
N THR A 706 35.56 -31.00 -19.85
CA THR A 706 36.11 -31.68 -21.03
C THR A 706 36.17 -33.20 -20.82
N GLU A 707 36.76 -33.65 -19.71
CA GLU A 707 36.84 -35.06 -19.32
C GLU A 707 35.45 -35.68 -19.09
N LEU A 708 34.48 -34.90 -18.60
CA LEU A 708 33.08 -35.32 -18.48
C LEU A 708 32.32 -35.40 -19.81
N TYR A 709 32.79 -34.71 -20.86
CA TYR A 709 32.20 -34.80 -22.20
C TYR A 709 32.82 -35.90 -23.06
N ASP A 710 34.07 -36.31 -22.79
CA ASP A 710 34.72 -37.43 -23.45
C ASP A 710 34.20 -38.79 -22.94
N ASP A 711 33.87 -38.89 -21.65
CA ASP A 711 33.29 -40.10 -21.02
C ASP A 711 31.76 -40.14 -21.15
N LYS A 712 31.28 -40.72 -22.26
CA LYS A 712 29.84 -40.79 -22.58
C LYS A 712 29.02 -41.62 -21.59
N GLU A 713 29.57 -42.71 -21.04
CA GLU A 713 28.82 -43.57 -20.10
C GLU A 713 28.61 -42.87 -18.76
N LYS A 714 29.65 -42.20 -18.25
CA LYS A 714 29.60 -41.35 -17.05
C LYS A 714 28.71 -40.12 -17.25
N LEU A 715 28.71 -39.52 -18.44
CA LEU A 715 27.78 -38.43 -18.77
C LEU A 715 26.32 -38.90 -18.71
N VAL A 716 26.00 -40.05 -19.29
CA VAL A 716 24.65 -40.63 -19.27
C VAL A 716 24.22 -41.02 -17.86
N SER A 717 25.11 -41.60 -17.03
CA SER A 717 24.76 -41.97 -15.65
C SER A 717 24.54 -40.74 -14.75
N ILE A 718 25.35 -39.69 -14.89
CA ILE A 718 25.13 -38.40 -14.21
C ILE A 718 23.80 -37.76 -14.63
N VAL A 719 23.49 -37.68 -15.92
CA VAL A 719 22.20 -37.12 -16.37
C VAL A 719 21.03 -37.98 -15.91
N SER A 720 21.17 -39.31 -15.91
CA SER A 720 20.13 -40.24 -15.43
C SER A 720 19.82 -40.07 -13.94
N GLN A 721 20.81 -39.73 -13.12
CA GLN A 721 20.64 -39.43 -11.68
C GLN A 721 19.87 -38.11 -11.43
N HIS A 722 19.80 -37.22 -12.41
CA HIS A 722 19.10 -35.93 -12.31
C HIS A 722 17.69 -35.95 -12.93
N LEU A 723 17.27 -37.06 -13.54
CA LEU A 723 15.97 -37.19 -14.21
C LEU A 723 15.03 -38.08 -13.40
N ILE A 724 13.92 -37.49 -12.97
CA ILE A 724 12.83 -38.18 -12.26
C ILE A 724 11.61 -38.26 -13.21
N PRO A 725 11.08 -39.46 -13.52
CA PRO A 725 9.81 -39.59 -14.22
C PRO A 725 8.65 -39.19 -13.30
N SER A 726 7.84 -38.24 -13.74
CA SER A 726 6.62 -37.82 -13.06
C SER A 726 5.45 -38.73 -13.44
N PRO A 727 4.70 -39.29 -12.47
CA PRO A 727 3.62 -40.24 -12.75
C PRO A 727 2.48 -39.58 -13.53
N SER A 728 1.79 -40.36 -14.35
CA SER A 728 0.54 -39.92 -15.00
C SER A 728 -0.59 -39.77 -13.97
N GLN A 729 -1.51 -38.85 -14.26
CA GLN A 729 -2.61 -38.43 -13.37
C GLN A 729 -3.59 -39.56 -12.96
N SER A 730 -3.47 -40.74 -13.58
CA SER A 730 -4.23 -41.96 -13.30
C SER A 730 -3.90 -42.61 -11.95
N ASP A 731 -2.65 -42.50 -11.49
CA ASP A 731 -2.11 -43.45 -10.49
C ASP A 731 -2.14 -42.91 -9.04
N LYS A 732 -2.54 -41.65 -8.84
CA LYS A 732 -2.66 -40.99 -7.52
C LYS A 732 -3.97 -40.23 -7.38
N LEU A 733 -5.03 -40.96 -7.02
CA LEU A 733 -6.37 -40.41 -6.76
C LEU A 733 -6.76 -40.43 -5.26
N ILE A 734 -5.84 -40.81 -4.37
CA ILE A 734 -6.11 -41.04 -2.93
C ILE A 734 -4.88 -40.63 -2.08
N THR A 735 -5.14 -40.07 -0.89
CA THR A 735 -4.18 -39.80 0.23
C THR A 735 -3.03 -38.80 -0.02
N LEU A 736 -3.36 -37.52 -0.26
CA LEU A 736 -2.53 -36.37 0.15
C LEU A 736 -3.42 -35.25 0.74
N PRO A 737 -2.89 -34.41 1.66
CA PRO A 737 -3.54 -33.16 2.07
C PRO A 737 -3.63 -32.16 0.91
N LEU A 738 -4.63 -31.27 0.93
CA LEU A 738 -4.86 -30.30 -0.16
C LEU A 738 -3.71 -29.29 -0.34
N ASP A 739 -3.01 -28.93 0.74
CA ASP A 739 -1.89 -27.96 0.71
C ASP A 739 -0.60 -28.56 0.08
N ASP A 740 -0.42 -29.88 0.21
CA ASP A 740 0.72 -30.62 -0.36
C ASP A 740 0.48 -31.05 -1.82
N ASP A 741 -0.73 -30.84 -2.37
CA ASP A 741 -1.05 -31.17 -3.75
C ASP A 741 -0.19 -30.33 -4.72
N PRO A 742 0.64 -30.96 -5.59
CA PRO A 742 1.50 -30.24 -6.53
C PRO A 742 0.70 -29.47 -7.59
N LEU A 743 -0.60 -29.73 -7.76
CA LEU A 743 -1.50 -28.98 -8.62
C LEU A 743 -1.94 -27.65 -7.96
N ASN A 744 -2.10 -27.62 -6.64
CA ASN A 744 -2.53 -26.43 -5.89
C ASN A 744 -1.36 -25.49 -5.58
N ASN A 745 -0.21 -26.03 -5.18
CA ASN A 745 1.01 -25.26 -4.94
C ASN A 745 1.91 -25.12 -6.21
N ASN A 746 1.41 -25.58 -7.37
CA ASN A 746 2.03 -25.59 -8.69
C ASN A 746 3.41 -26.28 -8.81
N ARG A 747 3.96 -26.88 -7.75
CA ARG A 747 5.30 -27.49 -7.79
C ARG A 747 5.34 -28.63 -8.82
N PRO A 748 6.48 -28.88 -9.49
CA PRO A 748 6.62 -30.01 -10.41
C PRO A 748 6.69 -31.37 -9.68
N LEU A 749 6.96 -31.36 -8.37
CA LEU A 749 7.07 -32.56 -7.54
C LEU A 749 6.75 -32.21 -6.08
N VAL A 750 6.05 -33.11 -5.38
CA VAL A 750 5.90 -33.04 -3.91
C VAL A 750 7.23 -33.45 -3.29
N LEU A 751 7.79 -32.63 -2.39
CA LEU A 751 9.02 -32.92 -1.67
C LEU A 751 8.73 -33.09 -0.18
N ALA A 752 8.57 -34.34 0.27
CA ALA A 752 8.31 -34.69 1.67
C ALA A 752 9.50 -35.44 2.31
N ASP A 753 9.80 -35.17 3.59
CA ASP A 753 10.98 -35.64 4.35
C ASP A 753 11.14 -37.17 4.53
N SER A 754 10.19 -37.95 4.03
CA SER A 754 10.19 -39.42 4.06
C SER A 754 9.99 -40.07 2.69
N ALA A 755 9.83 -39.27 1.64
CA ALA A 755 9.56 -39.76 0.29
C ALA A 755 10.85 -39.99 -0.50
N THR A 756 10.90 -41.12 -1.20
CA THR A 756 11.95 -41.48 -2.16
C THR A 756 11.43 -41.36 -3.60
N TYR A 757 12.33 -40.95 -4.50
CA TYR A 757 12.05 -40.74 -5.92
C TYR A 757 13.03 -41.61 -6.73
N SER A 758 12.49 -42.55 -7.50
CA SER A 758 13.29 -43.37 -8.39
C SER A 758 13.74 -42.55 -9.59
N THR A 759 15.06 -42.33 -9.72
CA THR A 759 15.63 -41.71 -10.91
C THR A 759 15.73 -42.72 -12.06
N ILE A 760 16.08 -42.24 -13.26
CA ILE A 760 16.39 -43.13 -14.39
C ILE A 760 17.53 -44.13 -14.06
N LEU A 761 18.41 -43.82 -13.10
CA LEU A 761 19.51 -44.71 -12.69
C LEU A 761 19.07 -45.82 -11.72
N SER A 762 17.91 -45.71 -11.08
CA SER A 762 17.41 -46.69 -10.07
C SER A 762 17.38 -48.15 -10.57
N PRO A 763 16.89 -48.47 -11.79
CA PRO A 763 16.89 -49.84 -12.30
C PRO A 763 18.28 -50.44 -12.60
N THR A 764 19.35 -49.64 -12.54
CA THR A 764 20.74 -50.05 -12.81
C THR A 764 21.68 -49.86 -11.61
N SER A 765 21.23 -49.22 -10.53
CA SER A 765 22.02 -48.99 -9.31
C SER A 765 21.15 -49.04 -8.06
N ALA A 766 21.56 -49.84 -7.08
CA ALA A 766 20.93 -49.89 -5.74
C ALA A 766 21.00 -48.57 -4.94
N TYR A 767 21.67 -47.55 -5.49
CA TYR A 767 21.78 -46.20 -4.94
C TYR A 767 21.19 -45.13 -5.87
N GLY A 768 20.40 -45.51 -6.88
CA GLY A 768 19.79 -44.57 -7.83
C GLY A 768 18.55 -43.83 -7.30
N ASP A 769 17.96 -44.27 -6.19
CA ASP A 769 16.82 -43.60 -5.55
C ASP A 769 17.29 -42.38 -4.73
N LEU A 770 16.61 -41.24 -4.90
CA LEU A 770 16.86 -40.03 -4.13
C LEU A 770 15.83 -39.89 -3.00
N GLY A 771 16.27 -39.61 -1.77
CA GLY A 771 15.39 -39.24 -0.66
C GLY A 771 15.41 -37.74 -0.39
N ALA A 772 14.26 -37.14 -0.10
CA ALA A 772 14.19 -35.77 0.43
C ALA A 772 14.34 -35.79 1.97
N ARG A 773 15.11 -34.84 2.51
CA ARG A 773 15.31 -34.62 3.96
C ARG A 773 15.66 -33.17 4.27
N GLY A 774 15.24 -32.71 5.45
CA GLY A 774 15.70 -31.48 6.10
C GLY A 774 17.22 -31.39 6.32
N THR A 775 17.67 -30.20 6.70
CA THR A 775 19.05 -29.66 6.56
C THR A 775 20.18 -30.35 7.32
N ASP A 776 19.89 -31.38 8.11
CA ASP A 776 20.74 -31.78 9.25
C ASP A 776 21.58 -33.04 8.95
N SER A 777 21.97 -33.23 7.68
CA SER A 777 22.92 -34.28 7.25
C SER A 777 24.21 -33.66 6.70
N THR A 778 25.35 -34.32 6.88
CA THR A 778 26.66 -33.62 6.83
C THR A 778 27.36 -33.58 5.49
N ASP A 779 27.05 -34.47 4.54
CA ASP A 779 27.87 -34.64 3.32
C ASP A 779 27.05 -34.77 2.01
N ASP A 780 26.19 -35.79 1.88
CA ASP A 780 25.51 -36.13 0.60
C ASP A 780 24.06 -35.62 0.49
N TRP A 781 23.86 -34.32 0.31
CA TRP A 781 22.55 -33.71 -0.04
C TRP A 781 22.72 -32.49 -0.93
N ALA A 782 21.69 -32.11 -1.69
CA ALA A 782 21.66 -30.89 -2.50
C ALA A 782 20.52 -29.97 -2.08
N ARG A 783 20.78 -28.66 -2.00
CA ARG A 783 19.78 -27.65 -1.62
C ARG A 783 18.97 -27.23 -2.83
N VAL A 784 17.63 -27.32 -2.74
CA VAL A 784 16.74 -26.68 -3.71
C VAL A 784 16.84 -25.15 -3.60
N ILE A 785 17.10 -24.49 -4.73
CA ILE A 785 17.22 -23.03 -4.86
C ILE A 785 15.93 -22.44 -5.41
N SER A 786 15.41 -23.03 -6.49
CA SER A 786 14.23 -22.54 -7.21
C SER A 786 13.57 -23.69 -7.98
N TRP A 787 12.41 -23.44 -8.59
CA TRP A 787 11.70 -24.41 -9.41
C TRP A 787 10.81 -23.70 -10.45
N GLY A 788 10.34 -24.47 -11.43
CA GLY A 788 9.35 -24.03 -12.41
C GLY A 788 8.70 -25.22 -13.12
N ARG A 789 7.42 -25.12 -13.47
CA ARG A 789 6.64 -26.22 -14.05
C ARG A 789 6.58 -26.11 -15.58
N SER A 790 6.66 -27.24 -16.29
CA SER A 790 6.52 -27.27 -17.76
C SER A 790 5.08 -27.53 -18.18
N THR A 791 4.62 -26.93 -19.28
CA THR A 791 3.30 -27.24 -19.86
C THR A 791 3.35 -28.42 -20.85
N THR A 792 4.52 -28.73 -21.41
CA THR A 792 4.72 -29.93 -22.26
C THR A 792 4.86 -31.21 -21.42
N GLY A 793 4.88 -32.38 -22.09
CA GLY A 793 4.96 -33.69 -21.40
C GLY A 793 3.75 -34.02 -20.53
N GLY A 794 2.54 -33.58 -20.90
CA GLY A 794 1.31 -33.81 -20.12
C GLY A 794 1.13 -32.88 -18.90
N GLY A 795 1.99 -31.87 -18.73
CA GLY A 795 1.84 -30.86 -17.69
C GLY A 795 2.16 -31.31 -16.26
N THR A 796 2.77 -32.50 -16.08
CA THR A 796 3.23 -33.02 -14.78
C THR A 796 4.75 -32.92 -14.58
N GLY A 797 5.48 -32.37 -15.55
CA GLY A 797 6.94 -32.18 -15.51
C GLY A 797 7.39 -30.78 -15.11
N GLY A 798 8.71 -30.56 -15.07
CA GLY A 798 9.31 -29.26 -14.84
C GLY A 798 10.80 -29.32 -14.47
N VAL A 799 11.25 -28.27 -13.80
CA VAL A 799 12.63 -28.07 -13.34
C VAL A 799 12.65 -27.81 -11.84
N ILE A 800 13.61 -28.40 -11.14
CA ILE A 800 14.00 -28.03 -9.77
C ILE A 800 15.49 -27.65 -9.81
N GLN A 801 15.82 -26.40 -9.50
CA GLN A 801 17.20 -25.94 -9.48
C GLN A 801 17.86 -26.28 -8.14
N ILE A 802 19.09 -26.80 -8.19
CA ILE A 802 19.85 -27.25 -7.01
C ILE A 802 21.24 -26.61 -6.91
N ASP A 803 21.81 -26.59 -5.71
CA ASP A 803 23.10 -25.93 -5.40
C ASP A 803 24.35 -26.67 -5.89
N ARG A 804 24.24 -27.96 -6.22
CA ARG A 804 25.38 -28.82 -6.61
C ARG A 804 24.99 -29.91 -7.60
N LEU A 805 25.99 -30.46 -8.28
CA LEU A 805 25.86 -31.64 -9.13
C LEU A 805 25.70 -32.91 -8.28
N LEU A 806 24.64 -33.70 -8.52
CA LEU A 806 24.46 -35.02 -7.91
C LEU A 806 25.28 -36.07 -8.68
N LEU A 807 26.32 -36.62 -8.04
CA LEU A 807 27.13 -37.69 -8.63
C LEU A 807 26.57 -39.07 -8.25
N PRO A 808 26.52 -40.04 -9.18
CA PRO A 808 26.22 -41.43 -8.84
C PRO A 808 27.16 -41.98 -7.76
N TYR A 809 26.59 -42.57 -6.71
CA TYR A 809 27.38 -43.14 -5.61
C TYR A 809 28.09 -44.43 -6.06
N HIS A 810 29.42 -44.42 -6.01
CA HIS A 810 30.24 -45.61 -6.19
C HIS A 810 30.75 -46.10 -4.83
N PRO A 811 30.38 -47.31 -4.38
CA PRO A 811 30.76 -47.82 -3.06
C PRO A 811 32.28 -48.00 -2.94
N PRO A 812 32.89 -47.64 -1.80
CA PRO A 812 34.34 -47.75 -1.62
C PRO A 812 34.78 -49.21 -1.46
N TRP A 813 35.81 -49.61 -2.22
CA TRP A 813 36.39 -50.96 -2.39
C TRP A 813 36.31 -51.97 -1.21
N TRP A 814 36.41 -51.53 0.05
CA TRP A 814 36.29 -52.41 1.21
C TRP A 814 34.88 -52.99 1.42
N THR A 815 33.86 -52.41 0.77
CA THR A 815 32.50 -52.98 0.67
C THR A 815 32.34 -53.94 -0.52
N GLU A 816 33.20 -53.84 -1.53
CA GLU A 816 33.26 -54.72 -2.70
C GLU A 816 34.05 -56.01 -2.40
N PHE A 817 35.12 -55.92 -1.60
CA PHE A 817 36.03 -57.03 -1.29
C PHE A 817 35.90 -57.64 0.13
N GLY A 818 34.95 -57.17 0.93
CA GLY A 818 34.55 -57.81 2.19
C GLY A 818 35.35 -57.44 3.46
N THR A 819 34.92 -58.02 4.59
CA THR A 819 35.36 -57.60 5.94
C THR A 819 36.84 -57.92 6.24
N PRO A 820 37.49 -57.23 7.21
CA PRO A 820 38.93 -57.38 7.50
C PRO A 820 39.42 -58.81 7.80
N LEU A 821 38.53 -59.72 8.22
CA LEU A 821 38.82 -61.14 8.38
C LEU A 821 39.24 -61.79 7.04
N VAL A 822 38.54 -61.48 5.94
CA VAL A 822 38.79 -62.07 4.61
C VAL A 822 40.18 -61.68 4.12
N VAL A 823 40.54 -60.40 4.24
CA VAL A 823 41.86 -59.87 3.85
C VAL A 823 43.00 -60.51 4.66
N GLY A 824 42.80 -60.70 5.97
CA GLY A 824 43.77 -61.40 6.83
C GLY A 824 43.95 -62.88 6.45
N VAL A 825 42.86 -63.59 6.16
CA VAL A 825 42.90 -65.01 5.76
C VAL A 825 43.55 -65.19 4.38
N LEU A 826 43.19 -64.38 3.37
CA LEU A 826 43.81 -64.43 2.05
C LEU A 826 45.32 -64.14 2.11
N GLY A 827 45.74 -63.22 2.98
CA GLY A 827 47.16 -62.93 3.22
C GLY A 827 47.96 -64.11 3.79
N ILE A 828 47.33 -65.00 4.56
CA ILE A 828 47.98 -66.22 5.08
C ILE A 828 48.21 -67.23 3.94
N PHE A 829 47.21 -67.47 3.09
CA PHE A 829 47.33 -68.41 1.97
C PHE A 829 48.38 -67.95 0.94
N ALA A 830 48.51 -66.64 0.70
CA ALA A 830 49.49 -66.08 -0.24
C ALA A 830 50.96 -66.22 0.19
N ILE A 831 51.25 -66.60 1.44
CA ILE A 831 52.61 -66.66 2.01
C ILE A 831 53.06 -68.14 2.24
N LEU A 832 52.27 -69.12 1.80
CA LEU A 832 52.61 -70.54 1.93
C LEU A 832 53.88 -70.92 1.15
N PRO A 833 54.92 -71.51 1.78
CA PRO A 833 56.08 -72.03 1.07
C PRO A 833 55.72 -73.30 0.32
N ALA A 834 56.09 -73.38 -0.97
CA ALA A 834 55.65 -74.40 -1.93
C ALA A 834 56.16 -75.84 -1.69
N SER A 835 56.77 -76.13 -0.54
CA SER A 835 57.36 -77.42 -0.18
C SER A 835 56.98 -77.91 1.23
N ALA A 836 55.94 -77.34 1.85
CA ALA A 836 55.47 -77.75 3.17
C ALA A 836 54.62 -79.04 3.14
N THR A 837 54.82 -79.91 4.13
CA THR A 837 53.96 -81.07 4.41
C THR A 837 52.63 -80.66 5.08
N ALA A 838 51.63 -81.54 5.06
CA ALA A 838 50.29 -81.25 5.59
C ALA A 838 50.28 -80.70 7.02
N ASP A 839 51.03 -81.31 7.96
CA ASP A 839 51.07 -80.85 9.36
C ASP A 839 51.77 -79.50 9.55
N ASN A 840 52.73 -79.19 8.68
CA ASN A 840 53.38 -77.89 8.60
C ASN A 840 52.41 -76.83 8.05
N ILE A 841 51.60 -77.17 7.04
CA ILE A 841 50.52 -76.30 6.53
C ILE A 841 49.46 -76.08 7.61
N LYS A 842 48.96 -77.14 8.27
CA LYS A 842 48.00 -77.04 9.39
C LYS A 842 48.52 -76.13 10.50
N SER A 843 49.78 -76.29 10.90
CA SER A 843 50.39 -75.46 11.96
C SER A 843 50.67 -74.02 11.51
N PHE A 844 51.03 -73.79 10.25
CA PHE A 844 51.22 -72.44 9.69
C PHE A 844 49.89 -71.68 9.57
N VAL A 845 48.85 -72.30 9.03
CA VAL A 845 47.52 -71.69 8.88
C VAL A 845 46.90 -71.41 10.25
N ALA A 846 46.97 -72.36 11.20
CA ALA A 846 46.48 -72.14 12.55
C ALA A 846 47.27 -71.05 13.31
N GLY A 847 48.60 -71.02 13.15
CA GLY A 847 49.45 -69.96 13.71
C GLY A 847 49.12 -68.57 13.13
N GLY A 848 48.94 -68.49 11.81
CA GLY A 848 48.51 -67.27 11.12
C GLY A 848 47.13 -66.79 11.57
N PHE A 849 46.15 -67.70 11.67
CA PHE A 849 44.80 -67.37 12.12
C PHE A 849 44.78 -66.92 13.59
N GLY A 850 45.57 -67.57 14.47
CA GLY A 850 45.85 -67.07 15.82
C GLY A 850 46.44 -65.66 15.81
N GLY A 851 47.38 -65.38 14.91
CA GLY A 851 47.93 -64.03 14.69
C GLY A 851 46.87 -63.00 14.28
N VAL A 852 45.92 -63.38 13.41
CA VAL A 852 44.78 -62.53 13.02
C VAL A 852 43.86 -62.27 14.23
N CYS A 853 43.53 -63.29 15.04
CA CYS A 853 42.77 -63.11 16.28
C CYS A 853 43.49 -62.19 17.28
N ALA A 854 44.81 -62.33 17.42
CA ALA A 854 45.65 -61.49 18.29
C ALA A 854 45.69 -60.02 17.85
N VAL A 855 45.65 -59.76 16.53
CA VAL A 855 45.53 -58.41 15.98
C VAL A 855 44.11 -57.88 16.19
N LEU A 856 43.07 -58.65 15.88
CA LEU A 856 41.67 -58.22 16.07
C LEU A 856 41.37 -57.83 17.52
N VAL A 857 41.73 -58.64 18.50
CA VAL A 857 41.50 -58.31 19.92
C VAL A 857 42.50 -57.27 20.46
N GLY A 858 43.74 -57.26 19.94
CA GLY A 858 44.79 -56.36 20.41
C GLY A 858 44.76 -54.94 19.83
N HIS A 859 44.20 -54.74 18.64
CA HIS A 859 44.31 -53.47 17.90
C HIS A 859 43.62 -52.27 18.56
N PRO A 860 42.42 -52.38 19.19
CA PRO A 860 41.82 -51.26 19.92
C PRO A 860 42.70 -50.72 21.06
N PHE A 861 43.41 -51.59 21.77
CA PHE A 861 44.40 -51.20 22.79
C PHE A 861 45.63 -50.57 22.16
N ASP A 862 46.11 -51.09 21.03
CA ASP A 862 47.25 -50.53 20.29
C ASP A 862 46.96 -49.13 19.72
N LEU A 863 45.75 -48.89 19.19
CA LEU A 863 45.30 -47.56 18.73
C LEU A 863 45.18 -46.58 19.91
N THR A 864 44.62 -47.04 21.03
CA THR A 864 44.54 -46.26 22.27
C THR A 864 45.94 -45.88 22.78
N LYS A 865 46.88 -46.82 22.72
CA LYS A 865 48.29 -46.62 23.07
C LYS A 865 48.95 -45.59 22.14
N THR A 866 48.94 -45.80 20.82
CA THR A 866 49.69 -44.95 19.89
C THR A 866 49.16 -43.53 19.86
N ARG A 867 47.83 -43.31 19.83
CA ARG A 867 47.24 -41.96 19.97
C ARG A 867 47.69 -41.26 21.26
N LEU A 868 47.79 -41.97 22.39
CA LEU A 868 48.26 -41.40 23.66
C LEU A 868 49.78 -41.10 23.67
N GLN A 869 50.59 -41.82 22.88
CA GLN A 869 52.04 -41.57 22.72
C GLN A 869 52.34 -40.37 21.82
N THR A 870 51.57 -40.20 20.74
CA THR A 870 51.79 -39.18 19.69
C THR A 870 51.04 -37.87 19.92
N ALA A 871 50.14 -37.83 20.91
CA ALA A 871 49.40 -36.62 21.27
C ALA A 871 50.32 -35.47 21.70
N SER A 872 49.98 -34.26 21.23
CA SER A 872 50.36 -33.01 21.89
C SER A 872 49.68 -32.92 23.27
N SER A 873 50.36 -32.25 24.21
CA SER A 873 49.83 -32.05 25.55
C SER A 873 48.44 -31.39 25.52
N GLY A 874 47.55 -31.81 26.42
CA GLY A 874 46.15 -31.35 26.49
C GLY A 874 45.15 -32.09 25.57
N THR A 875 45.58 -32.79 24.52
CA THR A 875 44.64 -33.47 23.58
C THR A 875 43.74 -34.51 24.27
N TYR A 876 44.33 -35.27 25.20
CA TYR A 876 43.68 -36.36 25.93
C TYR A 876 44.03 -36.32 27.42
N THR A 877 43.06 -36.55 28.28
CA THR A 877 43.28 -36.68 29.75
C THR A 877 43.75 -38.07 30.15
N GLY A 878 43.52 -39.10 29.33
CA GLY A 878 43.98 -40.46 29.56
C GLY A 878 43.43 -41.46 28.53
N ALA A 879 43.73 -42.75 28.71
CA ALA A 879 43.34 -43.80 27.78
C ALA A 879 41.82 -43.90 27.54
N ILE A 880 41.00 -43.74 28.60
CA ILE A 880 39.53 -43.80 28.50
C ILE A 880 39.00 -42.63 27.66
N ASP A 881 39.63 -41.45 27.74
CA ASP A 881 39.26 -40.27 26.96
C ASP A 881 39.59 -40.45 25.46
N VAL A 882 40.71 -41.11 25.14
CA VAL A 882 41.03 -41.54 23.76
C VAL A 882 39.93 -42.45 23.19
N VAL A 883 39.48 -43.45 23.97
CA VAL A 883 38.41 -44.38 23.54
C VAL A 883 37.09 -43.63 23.37
N LYS A 884 36.66 -42.82 24.36
CA LYS A 884 35.42 -42.03 24.28
C LYS A 884 35.39 -41.11 23.06
N LYS A 885 36.43 -40.30 22.86
CA LYS A 885 36.54 -39.38 21.70
C LYS A 885 36.63 -40.12 20.36
N THR A 886 37.23 -41.32 20.32
CA THR A 886 37.29 -42.13 19.10
C THR A 886 35.93 -42.73 18.77
N LEU A 887 35.23 -43.33 19.74
CA LEU A 887 33.88 -43.87 19.53
C LEU A 887 32.86 -42.79 19.17
N ALA A 888 32.94 -41.61 19.80
CA ALA A 888 32.00 -40.51 19.57
C ALA A 888 32.10 -39.87 18.19
N ARG A 889 33.25 -39.95 17.50
CA ARG A 889 33.43 -39.39 16.14
C ARG A 889 33.56 -40.44 15.05
N ASP A 890 34.38 -41.47 15.28
CA ASP A 890 34.72 -42.48 14.28
C ASP A 890 33.92 -43.80 14.47
N GLY A 891 33.04 -43.88 15.48
CA GLY A 891 32.30 -45.10 15.81
C GLY A 891 33.18 -46.28 16.23
N ILE A 892 32.61 -47.49 16.24
CA ILE A 892 33.33 -48.73 16.56
C ILE A 892 34.40 -49.04 15.50
N SER A 893 34.13 -48.75 14.21
CA SER A 893 35.10 -48.88 13.11
C SER A 893 36.34 -48.00 13.33
N GLY A 894 36.18 -46.83 13.96
CA GLY A 894 37.26 -45.96 14.41
C GLY A 894 38.30 -46.62 15.30
N MET A 895 37.89 -47.55 16.17
CA MET A 895 38.82 -48.33 17.01
C MET A 895 39.68 -49.32 16.23
N TYR A 896 39.34 -49.58 14.96
CA TYR A 896 40.06 -50.45 14.03
C TYR A 896 40.83 -49.69 12.93
N ARG A 897 40.97 -48.36 13.05
CA ARG A 897 41.73 -47.55 12.08
C ARG A 897 43.18 -48.03 12.00
N GLY A 898 43.66 -48.33 10.79
CA GLY A 898 45.01 -48.85 10.57
C GLY A 898 45.23 -50.32 10.96
N ILE A 899 44.20 -51.17 11.01
CA ILE A 899 44.33 -52.62 11.26
C ILE A 899 44.95 -53.41 10.09
N VAL A 900 44.83 -52.92 8.85
CA VAL A 900 45.26 -53.67 7.66
C VAL A 900 46.78 -53.93 7.61
N PRO A 901 47.70 -52.98 7.91
CA PRO A 901 49.13 -53.27 7.96
C PRO A 901 49.51 -54.41 8.94
N PRO A 902 49.10 -54.42 10.23
CA PRO A 902 49.46 -55.53 11.11
C PRO A 902 48.78 -56.86 10.71
N LEU A 903 47.60 -56.87 10.10
CA LEU A 903 47.00 -58.11 9.56
C LEU A 903 47.85 -58.72 8.43
N LEU A 904 48.39 -57.90 7.53
CA LEU A 904 49.28 -58.37 6.45
C LEU A 904 50.69 -58.72 6.97
N GLY A 905 51.16 -58.03 8.02
CA GLY A 905 52.51 -58.18 8.55
C GLY A 905 52.69 -59.28 9.60
N VAL A 906 51.64 -59.68 10.34
CA VAL A 906 51.78 -60.53 11.54
C VAL A 906 52.46 -61.87 11.24
N THR A 907 52.03 -62.58 10.20
CA THR A 907 52.57 -63.89 9.82
C THR A 907 54.06 -63.81 9.40
N PRO A 908 54.47 -62.97 8.43
CA PRO A 908 55.89 -62.89 8.04
C PRO A 908 56.79 -62.32 9.15
N ILE A 909 56.32 -61.39 10.00
CA ILE A 909 57.10 -60.88 11.14
C ILE A 909 57.41 -62.01 12.13
N PHE A 910 56.41 -62.81 12.53
CA PHE A 910 56.66 -63.94 13.44
C PHE A 910 57.51 -65.04 12.79
N ALA A 911 57.28 -65.37 11.51
CA ALA A 911 58.08 -66.37 10.80
C ALA A 911 59.57 -66.01 10.76
N VAL A 912 59.91 -64.77 10.41
CA VAL A 912 61.30 -64.28 10.42
C VAL A 912 61.87 -64.24 11.84
N SER A 913 61.07 -63.82 12.84
CA SER A 913 61.52 -63.76 14.25
C SER A 913 61.87 -65.14 14.81
N PHE A 914 61.01 -66.15 14.64
CA PHE A 914 61.28 -67.51 15.14
C PHE A 914 62.46 -68.17 14.40
N TRP A 915 62.52 -68.04 13.07
CA TRP A 915 63.67 -68.51 12.28
C TRP A 915 64.99 -67.87 12.76
N ALA A 916 65.00 -66.55 12.96
CA ALA A 916 66.18 -65.83 13.42
C ALA A 916 66.56 -66.18 14.87
N TYR A 917 65.59 -66.50 15.72
CA TYR A 917 65.84 -66.99 17.09
C TYR A 917 66.48 -68.38 17.10
N ASP A 918 66.00 -69.31 16.26
CA ASP A 918 66.62 -70.64 16.11
C ASP A 918 68.01 -70.58 15.47
N ALA A 919 68.22 -69.70 14.50
CA ALA A 919 69.55 -69.41 13.95
C ALA A 919 70.48 -68.81 15.03
N SER A 920 70.00 -67.83 15.80
CA SER A 920 70.78 -67.17 16.85
C SER A 920 71.23 -68.12 17.96
N LYS A 921 70.37 -69.06 18.37
CA LYS A 921 70.73 -70.13 19.32
C LYS A 921 71.84 -71.02 18.78
N LYS A 922 71.78 -71.43 17.51
CA LYS A 922 72.84 -72.22 16.85
C LYS A 922 74.17 -71.45 16.76
N ILE A 923 74.11 -70.15 16.47
CA ILE A 923 75.28 -69.27 16.41
C ILE A 923 75.94 -69.15 17.79
N ILE A 924 75.18 -68.88 18.86
CA ILE A 924 75.72 -68.81 20.24
C ILE A 924 76.35 -70.15 20.66
N PHE A 925 75.70 -71.26 20.33
CA PHE A 925 76.22 -72.60 20.63
C PHE A 925 77.56 -72.87 19.93
N ALA A 926 77.68 -72.51 18.64
CA ALA A 926 78.92 -72.63 17.88
C ALA A 926 80.04 -71.69 18.38
N LEU A 927 79.70 -70.50 18.89
CA LEU A 927 80.65 -69.52 19.43
C LEU A 927 81.13 -69.83 20.86
N THR A 928 80.62 -70.88 21.51
CA THR A 928 80.92 -71.21 22.93
C THR A 928 81.59 -72.59 23.09
N PRO A 929 82.83 -72.78 22.59
CA PRO A 929 83.47 -74.10 22.42
C PRO A 929 83.95 -74.81 23.70
N LYS A 930 83.68 -74.28 24.90
CA LYS A 930 84.04 -74.89 26.20
C LYS A 930 82.82 -75.08 27.11
N ARG A 931 81.72 -75.58 26.54
CA ARG A 931 80.43 -75.76 27.22
C ARG A 931 80.38 -77.05 28.04
N THR A 932 79.85 -77.01 29.26
CA THR A 932 79.69 -78.17 30.17
C THR A 932 78.24 -78.57 30.45
N SER A 933 77.25 -77.88 29.85
CA SER A 933 75.82 -78.22 29.94
C SER A 933 75.18 -78.17 28.56
N GLU A 934 74.36 -79.17 28.23
CA GLU A 934 73.66 -79.27 26.94
C GLU A 934 72.59 -78.18 26.75
N THR A 935 72.16 -77.52 27.82
CA THR A 935 71.10 -76.49 27.77
C THR A 935 71.66 -75.07 27.69
N LEU A 936 70.91 -74.18 27.04
CA LEU A 936 71.22 -72.74 27.01
C LEU A 936 70.83 -72.07 28.33
N SER A 937 71.69 -71.18 28.82
CA SER A 937 71.40 -70.33 29.98
C SER A 937 70.41 -69.22 29.63
N THR A 938 69.74 -68.67 30.63
CA THR A 938 68.78 -67.57 30.45
C THR A 938 69.42 -66.33 29.80
N ALA A 939 70.71 -66.06 30.07
CA ALA A 939 71.43 -64.95 29.46
C ALA A 939 71.70 -65.18 27.96
N GLU A 940 72.04 -66.41 27.56
CA GLU A 940 72.20 -66.78 26.15
C GLU A 940 70.86 -66.80 25.40
N ILE A 941 69.78 -67.19 26.07
CA ILE A 941 68.41 -67.12 25.55
C ILE A 941 67.97 -65.67 25.36
N ALA A 942 68.30 -64.77 26.30
CA ALA A 942 68.10 -63.33 26.13
C ALA A 942 68.90 -62.77 24.95
N ALA A 943 70.17 -63.16 24.79
CA ALA A 943 71.00 -62.75 23.66
C ALA A 943 70.47 -63.28 22.32
N ALA A 944 69.97 -64.51 22.26
CA ALA A 944 69.30 -65.06 21.09
C ALA A 944 68.03 -64.28 20.74
N GLY A 945 67.25 -63.89 21.76
CA GLY A 945 66.07 -63.03 21.60
C GLY A 945 66.40 -61.63 21.11
N PHE A 946 67.52 -61.05 21.55
CA PHE A 946 67.99 -59.76 21.02
C PHE A 946 68.39 -59.87 19.55
N MET A 947 69.15 -60.90 19.18
CA MET A 947 69.62 -61.09 17.80
C MET A 947 68.48 -61.41 16.84
N SER A 948 67.43 -62.13 17.27
CA SER A 948 66.28 -62.43 16.41
C SER A 948 65.48 -61.20 15.98
N ALA A 949 65.49 -60.14 16.80
CA ALA A 949 64.82 -58.87 16.50
C ALA A 949 65.46 -58.11 15.31
N VAL A 950 66.73 -58.34 15.00
CA VAL A 950 67.46 -57.60 13.95
C VAL A 950 66.86 -57.84 12.55
N PRO A 951 66.77 -59.08 12.02
CA PRO A 951 66.12 -59.32 10.73
C PRO A 951 64.60 -59.12 10.80
N ALA A 952 63.95 -59.40 11.93
CA ALA A 952 62.52 -59.15 12.10
C ALA A 952 62.17 -57.66 11.94
N THR A 953 63.03 -56.76 12.45
CA THR A 953 62.85 -55.29 12.31
C THR A 953 62.78 -54.85 10.84
N ALA A 954 63.43 -55.55 9.90
CA ALA A 954 63.36 -55.22 8.48
C ALA A 954 61.95 -55.41 7.89
N VAL A 955 61.17 -56.35 8.43
CA VAL A 955 59.76 -56.55 8.07
C VAL A 955 58.84 -55.65 8.93
N THR A 956 59.11 -55.55 10.23
CA THR A 956 58.30 -54.77 11.18
C THR A 956 58.30 -53.27 10.88
N ALA A 957 59.46 -52.67 10.57
CA ALA A 957 59.59 -51.22 10.45
C ALA A 957 58.64 -50.55 9.41
N PRO A 958 58.53 -51.01 8.15
CA PRO A 958 57.59 -50.44 7.18
C PRO A 958 56.13 -50.67 7.57
N VAL A 959 55.79 -51.87 8.08
CA VAL A 959 54.44 -52.24 8.52
C VAL A 959 53.98 -51.36 9.68
N GLU A 960 54.82 -51.22 10.71
CA GLU A 960 54.52 -50.46 11.92
C GLU A 960 54.46 -48.96 11.61
N ARG A 961 55.27 -48.43 10.68
CA ARG A 961 55.14 -47.03 10.22
C ARG A 961 53.80 -46.77 9.53
N ALA A 962 53.39 -47.65 8.60
CA ALA A 962 52.11 -47.51 7.90
C ALA A 962 50.92 -47.57 8.87
N LYS A 963 50.99 -48.47 9.87
CA LYS A 963 50.03 -48.57 10.98
C LYS A 963 49.96 -47.30 11.81
N VAL A 964 51.09 -46.78 12.29
CA VAL A 964 51.15 -45.57 13.14
C VAL A 964 50.53 -44.37 12.42
N LEU A 965 50.87 -44.14 11.14
CA LEU A 965 50.30 -43.02 10.38
C LEU A 965 48.78 -43.12 10.22
N LEU A 966 48.24 -44.33 9.97
CA LEU A 966 46.79 -44.55 9.88
C LEU A 966 46.07 -44.46 11.24
N GLN A 967 46.73 -44.81 12.35
CA GLN A 967 46.16 -44.68 13.70
C GLN A 967 46.13 -43.21 14.17
N VAL A 968 47.14 -42.41 13.82
CA VAL A 968 47.24 -40.98 14.18
C VAL A 968 46.39 -40.09 13.26
N GLN A 969 46.01 -40.55 12.06
CA GLN A 969 45.09 -39.82 11.19
C GLN A 969 43.76 -39.49 11.92
N GLY A 970 43.33 -38.24 11.79
CA GLY A 970 42.16 -37.72 12.47
C GLY A 970 42.39 -37.31 13.94
N GLN A 971 43.59 -37.45 14.49
CA GLN A 971 43.89 -37.03 15.86
C GLN A 971 43.91 -35.50 15.98
N GLY A 972 43.36 -34.97 17.08
CA GLY A 972 43.35 -33.52 17.34
C GLY A 972 42.52 -32.67 16.37
N GLY A 973 41.59 -33.27 15.61
CA GLY A 973 40.79 -32.57 14.59
C GLY A 973 41.45 -32.46 13.21
N SER A 974 42.62 -33.07 13.01
CA SER A 974 43.28 -33.11 11.70
C SER A 974 42.48 -33.85 10.61
N GLU A 975 42.63 -33.43 9.36
CA GLU A 975 41.94 -34.02 8.20
C GLU A 975 42.43 -35.44 7.83
N GLN A 976 41.66 -36.11 6.97
CA GLN A 976 41.96 -37.47 6.49
C GLN A 976 43.00 -37.49 5.35
N LYS A 977 44.29 -37.39 5.70
CA LYS A 977 45.38 -37.31 4.71
C LYS A 977 45.55 -38.54 3.80
N TYR A 978 45.23 -39.76 4.26
CA TYR A 978 45.48 -41.00 3.51
C TYR A 978 44.23 -41.89 3.41
N LYS A 979 44.02 -42.52 2.25
CA LYS A 979 42.84 -43.38 1.97
C LYS A 979 43.05 -44.86 2.33
N GLY A 980 44.29 -45.31 2.58
CA GLY A 980 44.59 -46.71 2.92
C GLY A 980 46.08 -47.04 2.89
N VAL A 981 46.44 -48.32 3.11
CA VAL A 981 47.84 -48.75 3.26
C VAL A 981 48.69 -48.49 2.01
N ILE A 982 48.18 -48.87 0.83
CA ILE A 982 48.86 -48.66 -0.45
C ILE A 982 49.07 -47.16 -0.70
N ASP A 983 48.09 -46.34 -0.31
CA ASP A 983 48.13 -44.90 -0.46
C ASP A 983 49.14 -44.23 0.49
N VAL A 984 49.24 -44.68 1.75
CA VAL A 984 50.31 -44.28 2.69
C VAL A 984 51.68 -44.64 2.12
N MET A 985 51.87 -45.87 1.65
CA MET A 985 53.17 -46.32 1.12
C MET A 985 53.57 -45.55 -0.15
N ARG A 986 52.60 -45.26 -1.03
CA ARG A 986 52.78 -44.41 -2.22
C ARG A 986 53.16 -42.97 -1.84
N HIS A 987 52.49 -42.38 -0.85
CA HIS A 987 52.82 -41.03 -0.35
C HIS A 987 54.20 -40.99 0.31
N LEU A 988 54.54 -41.96 1.15
CA LEU A 988 55.87 -42.05 1.77
C LEU A 988 56.99 -42.19 0.74
N TYR A 989 56.77 -42.99 -0.31
CA TYR A 989 57.73 -43.13 -1.41
C TYR A 989 57.89 -41.81 -2.19
N LYS A 990 56.80 -41.06 -2.43
CA LYS A 990 56.87 -39.71 -3.01
C LYS A 990 57.56 -38.68 -2.11
N GLU A 991 57.40 -38.78 -0.78
CA GLU A 991 57.99 -37.84 0.20
C GLU A 991 59.52 -37.99 0.33
N GLY A 992 60.05 -39.21 0.21
CA GLY A 992 61.49 -39.45 0.38
C GLY A 992 61.96 -40.87 0.09
N GLY A 993 61.30 -41.57 -0.84
CA GLY A 993 61.65 -42.92 -1.29
C GLY A 993 61.72 -43.96 -0.17
N LEU A 994 62.60 -44.95 -0.36
CA LEU A 994 62.83 -46.02 0.63
C LEU A 994 63.33 -45.48 1.99
N ARG A 995 64.09 -44.37 2.00
CA ARG A 995 64.54 -43.72 3.25
C ARG A 995 63.38 -43.17 4.07
N SER A 996 62.33 -42.66 3.42
CA SER A 996 61.10 -42.28 4.12
C SER A 996 60.39 -43.51 4.69
N ILE A 997 60.17 -44.55 3.89
CA ILE A 997 59.50 -45.80 4.34
C ILE A 997 60.17 -46.41 5.57
N PHE A 998 61.50 -46.48 5.61
CA PHE A 998 62.27 -47.06 6.72
C PHE A 998 62.69 -46.05 7.82
N ARG A 999 62.32 -44.76 7.74
CA ARG A 999 62.59 -43.80 8.83
C ARG A 999 61.80 -44.23 10.08
N GLY A 1000 62.54 -44.54 11.15
CA GLY A 1000 62.02 -45.16 12.38
C GLY A 1000 62.62 -46.54 12.71
N SER A 1001 63.31 -47.21 11.78
CA SER A 1001 63.84 -48.57 12.01
C SER A 1001 64.77 -48.68 13.23
N GLY A 1002 65.68 -47.72 13.44
CA GLY A 1002 66.58 -47.74 14.61
C GLY A 1002 65.84 -47.61 15.95
N ALA A 1003 64.75 -46.83 15.99
CA ALA A 1003 63.88 -46.74 17.17
C ALA A 1003 63.01 -48.01 17.34
N THR A 1004 62.69 -48.68 16.23
CA THR A 1004 61.98 -49.97 16.23
C THR A 1004 62.88 -51.07 16.78
N LEU A 1005 64.15 -51.15 16.38
CA LEU A 1005 65.13 -52.09 16.94
C LEU A 1005 65.44 -51.80 18.42
N ALA A 1006 65.53 -50.52 18.82
CA ALA A 1006 65.70 -50.12 20.21
C ALA A 1006 64.54 -50.54 21.14
N ARG A 1007 63.36 -50.81 20.55
CA ARG A 1007 62.21 -51.42 21.23
C ARG A 1007 62.27 -52.95 21.15
N ASP A 1008 62.42 -53.49 19.94
CA ASP A 1008 62.20 -54.90 19.65
C ASP A 1008 63.35 -55.79 20.14
N GLY A 1009 64.61 -55.31 20.12
CA GLY A 1009 65.77 -56.05 20.63
C GLY A 1009 65.69 -56.31 22.14
N PRO A 1010 65.67 -55.26 23.00
CA PRO A 1010 65.53 -55.42 24.45
C PRO A 1010 64.20 -56.08 24.84
N GLY A 1011 63.12 -55.76 24.12
CA GLY A 1011 61.81 -56.39 24.33
C GLY A 1011 61.83 -57.89 24.09
N SER A 1012 62.40 -58.35 22.97
CA SER A 1012 62.48 -59.78 22.63
C SER A 1012 63.44 -60.53 23.54
N ALA A 1013 64.56 -59.91 23.94
CA ALA A 1013 65.48 -60.46 24.94
C ALA A 1013 64.75 -60.75 26.27
N ALA A 1014 63.97 -59.79 26.77
CA ALA A 1014 63.17 -59.96 27.98
C ALA A 1014 62.00 -60.92 27.80
N TYR A 1015 61.35 -60.93 26.63
CA TYR A 1015 60.28 -61.88 26.31
C TYR A 1015 60.77 -63.33 26.44
N PHE A 1016 61.84 -63.70 25.72
CA PHE A 1016 62.36 -65.07 25.75
C PHE A 1016 62.97 -65.44 27.11
N ALA A 1017 63.64 -64.50 27.79
CA ALA A 1017 64.19 -64.73 29.13
C ALA A 1017 63.07 -64.96 30.17
N ALA A 1018 62.03 -64.13 30.19
CA ALA A 1018 60.91 -64.27 31.12
C ALA A 1018 60.07 -65.52 30.80
N TYR A 1019 59.83 -65.82 29.52
CA TYR A 1019 59.16 -67.05 29.10
C TYR A 1019 59.90 -68.29 29.64
N GLU A 1020 61.22 -68.35 29.45
CA GLU A 1020 62.04 -69.48 29.89
C GLU A 1020 62.12 -69.58 31.42
N VAL A 1021 62.24 -68.46 32.14
CA VAL A 1021 62.28 -68.45 33.61
C VAL A 1021 60.93 -68.85 34.21
N THR A 1022 59.81 -68.31 33.72
CA THR A 1022 58.48 -68.69 34.19
C THR A 1022 58.16 -70.15 33.83
N LYS A 1023 58.55 -70.62 32.63
CA LYS A 1023 58.41 -72.03 32.24
C LYS A 1023 59.21 -72.96 33.17
N LYS A 1024 60.48 -72.65 33.44
CA LYS A 1024 61.34 -73.43 34.35
C LYS A 1024 60.79 -73.43 35.78
N ALA A 1025 60.37 -72.27 36.31
CA ALA A 1025 59.82 -72.15 37.66
C ALA A 1025 58.48 -72.88 37.86
N LEU A 1026 57.71 -73.12 36.79
CA LEU A 1026 56.44 -73.83 36.82
C LEU A 1026 56.53 -75.28 36.31
N THR A 1027 57.73 -75.81 36.09
CA THR A 1027 57.95 -77.22 35.69
C THR A 1027 58.16 -78.09 36.94
N PRO A 1028 57.32 -79.11 37.20
CA PRO A 1028 57.51 -80.04 38.32
C PRO A 1028 58.86 -80.77 38.25
N ALA A 1029 59.53 -80.92 39.39
CA ALA A 1029 60.83 -81.58 39.48
C ALA A 1029 60.76 -83.03 38.95
N GLY A 1030 61.59 -83.36 37.96
CA GLY A 1030 61.62 -84.67 37.30
C GLY A 1030 60.77 -84.79 36.02
N SER A 1031 60.04 -83.75 35.60
CA SER A 1031 59.26 -83.75 34.35
C SER A 1031 59.97 -83.02 33.20
N SER A 1032 59.70 -83.46 31.97
CA SER A 1032 60.31 -82.89 30.75
C SER A 1032 59.58 -81.61 30.29
N PRO A 1033 60.28 -80.61 29.70
CA PRO A 1033 59.66 -79.36 29.23
C PRO A 1033 58.67 -79.50 28.05
N SER A 1034 58.37 -80.72 27.60
CA SER A 1034 57.36 -81.09 26.61
C SER A 1034 55.97 -81.28 27.21
N ASP A 1035 55.88 -81.69 28.48
CA ASP A 1035 54.67 -82.33 29.03
C ASP A 1035 53.80 -81.35 29.85
N LEU A 1036 54.01 -80.06 29.62
CA LEU A 1036 53.40 -78.98 30.39
C LEU A 1036 51.99 -78.66 29.88
N ASN A 1037 51.05 -78.56 30.82
CA ASN A 1037 49.67 -78.15 30.55
C ASN A 1037 49.62 -76.78 29.84
N LEU A 1038 48.77 -76.67 28.82
CA LEU A 1038 48.53 -75.45 28.04
C LEU A 1038 48.32 -74.20 28.91
N GLY A 1039 47.68 -74.31 30.09
CA GLY A 1039 47.52 -73.20 31.03
C GLY A 1039 48.85 -72.61 31.53
N VAL A 1040 49.88 -73.44 31.76
CA VAL A 1040 51.23 -73.01 32.18
C VAL A 1040 51.96 -72.32 31.03
N ILE A 1041 51.73 -72.77 29.79
CA ILE A 1041 52.27 -72.15 28.57
C ILE A 1041 51.63 -70.77 28.34
N ILE A 1042 50.30 -70.67 28.48
CA ILE A 1042 49.56 -69.40 28.39
C ILE A 1042 50.03 -68.41 29.47
N PHE A 1043 50.17 -68.85 30.72
CA PHE A 1043 50.66 -67.99 31.81
C PHE A 1043 52.10 -67.53 31.57
N SER A 1044 53.00 -68.43 31.18
CA SER A 1044 54.39 -68.09 30.82
C SER A 1044 54.47 -67.10 29.66
N GLY A 1045 53.63 -67.27 28.63
CA GLY A 1045 53.51 -66.33 27.50
C GLY A 1045 52.91 -64.96 27.89
N GLY A 1046 51.97 -64.94 28.83
CA GLY A 1046 51.43 -63.71 29.44
C GLY A 1046 52.50 -62.94 30.21
N MET A 1047 53.22 -63.61 31.11
CA MET A 1047 54.32 -63.02 31.87
C MET A 1047 55.47 -62.54 30.97
N ALA A 1048 55.80 -63.27 29.91
CA ALA A 1048 56.74 -62.84 28.88
C ALA A 1048 56.29 -61.55 28.16
N GLY A 1049 55.00 -61.46 27.81
CA GLY A 1049 54.41 -60.25 27.22
C GLY A 1049 54.45 -59.05 28.17
N VAL A 1050 54.18 -59.25 29.46
CA VAL A 1050 54.29 -58.20 30.49
C VAL A 1050 55.74 -57.73 30.63
N ALA A 1051 56.70 -58.66 30.74
CA ALA A 1051 58.14 -58.33 30.84
C ALA A 1051 58.66 -57.58 29.60
N MET A 1052 58.24 -57.99 28.40
CA MET A 1052 58.54 -57.31 27.14
C MET A 1052 58.05 -55.85 27.17
N TRP A 1053 56.76 -55.63 27.41
CA TRP A 1053 56.20 -54.27 27.39
C TRP A 1053 56.69 -53.38 28.54
N ALA A 1054 57.07 -53.96 29.69
CA ALA A 1054 57.65 -53.22 30.79
C ALA A 1054 58.99 -52.54 30.44
N LEU A 1055 59.82 -53.15 29.58
CA LEU A 1055 61.04 -52.52 29.06
C LEU A 1055 60.83 -51.80 27.73
N ALA A 1056 59.90 -52.25 26.89
CA ALA A 1056 59.71 -51.74 25.54
C ALA A 1056 58.93 -50.42 25.47
N ILE A 1057 58.20 -49.99 26.52
CA ILE A 1057 57.38 -48.77 26.46
C ILE A 1057 58.20 -47.48 26.21
N PRO A 1058 59.28 -47.17 26.97
CA PRO A 1058 60.09 -45.96 26.72
C PRO A 1058 60.63 -45.83 25.28
N PRO A 1059 61.23 -46.86 24.65
CA PRO A 1059 61.60 -46.77 23.24
C PRO A 1059 60.39 -46.78 22.29
N ASP A 1060 59.26 -47.43 22.62
CA ASP A 1060 58.04 -47.42 21.79
C ASP A 1060 57.41 -46.02 21.69
N VAL A 1061 57.40 -45.22 22.77
CA VAL A 1061 56.97 -43.80 22.74
C VAL A 1061 57.79 -43.02 21.72
N LEU A 1062 59.12 -43.15 21.79
CA LEU A 1062 60.05 -42.44 20.92
C LEU A 1062 59.95 -42.92 19.46
N LYS A 1063 59.80 -44.23 19.25
CA LYS A 1063 59.52 -44.84 17.93
C LYS A 1063 58.24 -44.28 17.33
N SER A 1064 57.14 -44.27 18.08
CA SER A 1064 55.84 -43.78 17.60
C SER A 1064 55.91 -42.30 17.24
N ARG A 1065 56.53 -41.46 18.07
CA ARG A 1065 56.75 -40.02 17.78
C ARG A 1065 57.63 -39.78 16.56
N ILE A 1066 58.71 -40.54 16.37
CA ILE A 1066 59.59 -40.44 15.18
C ILE A 1066 58.88 -40.88 13.90
N GLN A 1067 57.98 -41.88 13.98
CA GLN A 1067 57.22 -42.40 12.84
C GLN A 1067 56.01 -41.52 12.47
N SER A 1068 55.39 -40.82 13.43
CA SER A 1068 54.26 -39.92 13.18
C SER A 1068 54.66 -38.49 12.84
N ALA A 1069 55.83 -38.02 13.27
CA ALA A 1069 56.25 -36.62 13.08
C ALA A 1069 56.63 -36.30 11.62
N PRO A 1070 56.35 -35.07 11.14
CA PRO A 1070 56.81 -34.58 9.84
C PRO A 1070 58.31 -34.79 9.61
N THR A 1071 58.70 -34.86 8.34
CA THR A 1071 60.12 -34.97 7.97
C THR A 1071 60.87 -33.70 8.36
N GLY A 1072 61.94 -33.85 9.15
CA GLY A 1072 62.74 -32.75 9.71
C GLY A 1072 62.58 -32.53 11.23
N THR A 1073 61.48 -32.94 11.88
CA THR A 1073 61.20 -32.62 13.30
C THR A 1073 62.23 -33.16 14.30
N TYR A 1074 62.78 -34.35 14.02
CA TYR A 1074 63.76 -35.04 14.85
C TYR A 1074 64.93 -35.53 14.00
N SER A 1075 66.17 -35.30 14.45
CA SER A 1075 67.38 -35.77 13.78
C SER A 1075 67.73 -37.23 14.09
N GLY A 1076 67.22 -37.78 15.20
CA GLY A 1076 67.42 -39.17 15.59
C GLY A 1076 66.76 -39.53 16.93
N PHE A 1077 67.00 -40.76 17.40
CA PHE A 1077 66.39 -41.31 18.62
C PHE A 1077 66.69 -40.47 19.87
N MET A 1078 67.97 -40.11 20.09
CA MET A 1078 68.39 -39.31 21.25
C MET A 1078 67.92 -37.86 21.20
N ASP A 1079 67.71 -37.30 20.00
CA ASP A 1079 67.13 -35.96 19.82
C ASP A 1079 65.64 -35.95 20.15
N CYS A 1080 64.89 -36.96 19.69
CA CYS A 1080 63.49 -37.18 20.09
C CYS A 1080 63.36 -37.41 21.60
N ALA A 1081 64.28 -38.15 22.22
CA ALA A 1081 64.32 -38.36 23.67
C ALA A 1081 64.52 -37.04 24.43
N ARG A 1082 65.56 -36.27 24.07
CA ARG A 1082 65.86 -34.96 24.69
C ARG A 1082 64.68 -34.00 24.56
N LYS A 1083 64.12 -33.85 23.35
CA LYS A 1083 62.97 -32.98 23.09
C LYS A 1083 61.72 -33.43 23.85
N THR A 1084 61.42 -34.73 23.87
CA THR A 1084 60.26 -35.27 24.61
C THR A 1084 60.37 -35.04 26.11
N ILE A 1085 61.54 -35.27 26.71
CA ILE A 1085 61.76 -35.03 28.15
C ILE A 1085 61.67 -33.51 28.46
N ALA A 1086 62.18 -32.65 27.59
CA ALA A 1086 62.14 -31.20 27.76
C ALA A 1086 60.73 -30.59 27.57
N GLN A 1087 59.86 -31.21 26.74
CA GLN A 1087 58.52 -30.69 26.40
C GLN A 1087 57.39 -31.31 27.22
N ASP A 1088 57.44 -32.62 27.48
CA ASP A 1088 56.39 -33.38 28.18
C ASP A 1088 56.83 -33.94 29.55
N GLY A 1089 58.09 -33.75 29.95
CA GLY A 1089 58.68 -34.33 31.16
C GLY A 1089 59.09 -35.81 31.02
N ALA A 1090 59.88 -36.32 31.96
CA ALA A 1090 60.37 -37.69 31.93
C ALA A 1090 59.25 -38.76 31.98
N ALA A 1091 58.13 -38.47 32.66
CA ALA A 1091 56.96 -39.34 32.72
C ALA A 1091 56.31 -39.58 31.34
N ALA A 1092 56.56 -38.72 30.35
CA ALA A 1092 56.05 -38.87 28.99
C ALA A 1092 56.51 -40.16 28.31
N LEU A 1093 57.69 -40.67 28.69
CA LEU A 1093 58.24 -41.94 28.19
C LEU A 1093 57.43 -43.17 28.64
N TRP A 1094 56.48 -43.01 29.57
CA TRP A 1094 55.58 -44.07 30.03
C TRP A 1094 54.14 -43.89 29.53
N LYS A 1095 53.87 -42.89 28.67
CA LYS A 1095 52.56 -42.72 28.01
C LYS A 1095 52.22 -43.99 27.20
N GLY A 1096 51.05 -44.57 27.47
CA GLY A 1096 50.59 -45.81 26.85
C GLY A 1096 50.91 -47.11 27.61
N PHE A 1097 51.61 -47.07 28.75
CA PHE A 1097 51.88 -48.25 29.57
C PHE A 1097 50.62 -49.02 29.97
N GLY A 1098 49.59 -48.33 30.51
CA GLY A 1098 48.32 -48.93 30.90
C GLY A 1098 47.62 -49.73 29.80
N PRO A 1099 47.35 -49.13 28.62
CA PRO A 1099 46.84 -49.86 27.45
C PRO A 1099 47.69 -51.05 27.00
N ALA A 1100 49.03 -50.96 27.09
CA ALA A 1100 49.92 -52.07 26.74
C ALA A 1100 49.83 -53.26 27.72
N MET A 1101 49.77 -52.98 29.03
CA MET A 1101 49.53 -53.99 30.06
C MET A 1101 48.13 -54.63 29.89
N ALA A 1102 47.11 -53.81 29.68
CA ALA A 1102 45.73 -54.27 29.48
C ALA A 1102 45.58 -55.13 28.22
N ARG A 1103 46.37 -54.89 27.17
CA ARG A 1103 46.41 -55.71 25.94
C ARG A 1103 46.96 -57.12 26.19
N ALA A 1104 47.91 -57.28 27.12
CA ALA A 1104 48.78 -58.45 27.19
C ALA A 1104 48.00 -59.78 27.39
N PHE A 1105 47.00 -59.80 28.27
CA PHE A 1105 46.21 -61.01 28.52
C PHE A 1105 45.14 -61.27 27.44
N PRO A 1106 44.26 -60.32 27.06
CA PRO A 1106 43.20 -60.57 26.07
C PRO A 1106 43.75 -60.92 24.68
N ALA A 1107 44.81 -60.23 24.22
CA ALA A 1107 45.38 -60.51 22.90
C ALA A 1107 46.01 -61.91 22.84
N ASN A 1108 46.76 -62.32 23.87
CA ASN A 1108 47.36 -63.66 23.93
C ASN A 1108 46.30 -64.77 24.05
N ALA A 1109 45.25 -64.56 24.86
CA ALA A 1109 44.13 -65.49 24.96
C ALA A 1109 43.43 -65.68 23.60
N ALA A 1110 43.23 -64.59 22.85
CA ALA A 1110 42.69 -64.63 21.49
C ALA A 1110 43.62 -65.36 20.51
N THR A 1111 44.95 -65.22 20.64
CA THR A 1111 45.92 -66.00 19.85
C THR A 1111 45.69 -67.50 20.02
N PHE A 1112 45.72 -67.98 21.27
CA PHE A 1112 45.64 -69.42 21.54
C PHE A 1112 44.26 -70.00 21.23
N LEU A 1113 43.17 -69.27 21.50
CA LEU A 1113 41.82 -69.67 21.08
C LEU A 1113 41.71 -69.75 19.55
N GLY A 1114 42.32 -68.81 18.82
CA GLY A 1114 42.40 -68.83 17.36
C GLY A 1114 43.17 -70.04 16.82
N VAL A 1115 44.37 -70.32 17.37
CA VAL A 1115 45.16 -71.51 17.00
C VAL A 1115 44.39 -72.80 17.26
N GLU A 1116 43.79 -72.93 18.43
CA GLU A 1116 43.08 -74.15 18.86
C GLU A 1116 41.80 -74.39 18.06
N ALA A 1117 41.00 -73.35 17.82
CA ALA A 1117 39.81 -73.43 16.99
C ALA A 1117 40.17 -73.70 15.51
N SER A 1118 41.23 -73.08 15.00
CA SER A 1118 41.71 -73.31 13.64
C SER A 1118 42.24 -74.73 13.46
N ARG A 1119 43.04 -75.27 14.41
CA ARG A 1119 43.46 -76.67 14.39
C ARG A 1119 42.29 -77.64 14.39
N LYS A 1120 41.37 -77.53 15.36
CA LYS A 1120 40.16 -78.37 15.43
C LYS A 1120 39.26 -78.31 14.20
N LEU A 1121 39.29 -77.19 13.46
CA LEU A 1121 38.58 -77.06 12.19
C LEU A 1121 39.37 -77.68 11.04
N LEU A 1122 40.68 -77.42 10.94
CA LEU A 1122 41.57 -78.02 9.93
C LEU A 1122 41.64 -79.55 10.06
N ASP A 1123 41.75 -80.10 11.27
CA ASP A 1123 41.75 -81.53 11.57
C ASP A 1123 40.39 -82.23 11.30
N LYS A 1124 39.36 -81.46 10.91
CA LYS A 1124 38.07 -81.96 10.43
C LYS A 1124 37.94 -81.94 8.90
N PHE A 1125 38.85 -81.26 8.20
CA PHE A 1125 38.82 -81.05 6.74
C PHE A 1125 40.12 -81.48 6.01
N LEU A 1126 41.20 -81.78 6.74
CA LEU A 1126 42.54 -82.17 6.29
C LEU A 1126 43.13 -83.23 7.24
#